data_AF-A0A7S4RWT6-F1
#
_entry.id   AF-A0A7S4RWT6-F1
#
_cell.length_a   1.000
_cell.length_b   1.000
_cell.length_c   1.000
_cell.angle_alpha   90.00
_cell.angle_beta   90.00
_cell.angle_gamma   90.00
#
_symmetry.space_group_name_H-M   'P 1'
#
loop_
_entity.id
_entity.type
_entity.pdbx_description
1 polymer ?
#
loop_
_entity_poly.entity_id
_entity_poly.type
_entity_poly.pdbx_seq_one_letter_code
_entity_poly.pdbx_strand_id
1 'polypeptide(L)'
;MSKRECIIGNPTVLIIQRMMELFSEAPRGTVVVAASDCLFSLPDCDALQFRDQVTGLLFEEEKKAVIGLAVPSPLNTAKNHGVFVLETTHVSSNGQSNNITTSAPQKVFPRLESFISEISTVSISDSTYNRIKPVYQFLQKPSIETMNQTPYCTFLHNEESSAWIDTGVVAFLPESANNALRRLARQELACCTERGLCVMYNNDKKENKDDLVNFAKNRALRVELYSHLMLAISTKTHESTKSSENGNDSKRREEFMKLHYGELPTKTLETIYDTMSLYELNVCAVPGGQFVHLGTTRELMDFLTYGTSYDNPNITSINEEDTKNCEDIAKRMMEKRCRKFGKQNHLVRRSCSFVSNIDVHPSAVIMNSVLVCMNSEEESTKHNSIRSGNIGKYSILEHTNLVAQNGLDIGSDCLVSGLRGYSKDKITVPDGMCLQVVPLKCGWNKDNENIISDDVANDYVYMYLGVSDPIKKNSMIYGLELNLFFQRTGLTKNDLWDVSVPGMKQTLWNAKLHPVVQHNTCSADETMTVGNEIDLSSLSWITKLCKSSGSLSDEALKSLGDWKALPRLSLSSIRALSNAKEEFKFREDLTHSLVPSVRRKRLSEVKEILLQQRHEPCMFDFVVDGYARGQAEEFHRALILLDKVIVEAMNDELYNIVGRSFMVSSALISDIADSIKSLSNKDLGEEKEEGAPQRSLSPSTVKEFRSSINELRSTSIDKKRRILLCQRLFKLRNEVLSGKEVTDFRLASEQMELAAAALTELCITGNDDNSKRCILHSLQRTKPALRDNWVVASAPGRIDVDGGWSDTPPISYDYGGAVLIMACTVDGRRPLSSRCRIVSGGKGVVLRTEARESKDGKLISDSEVKMNKIRDIADFRDPSAACTLLKCALLCLGFVSLDILHGNEDVSLQPYINSFCSDSDEDVGLEIISTSLLPRGSGMGGSSILGGCVLASIAQCVGFDILSDTTTDEEDDEFLIHGVLMIEQLLTTGGGWQDQIGGLIGGIKLATSVAHKFPLEVKAERRRLDPRVRASLNKRLVLAFSGQPRLAKTVLQHVLRRWARRTPEIVANVEDLVINATKAAKATENGDIDAIGRTMYSYWLRKKKMAGEDSGVEPTAVADLLKALLAQKEIIGGTLIGAGGGGFLVMVASEGRTVADIERIVKNEITDLHEDVYNFTWHECAICEDGLKINVIDKALTSGSLDDFQINWHD
;
A
#
# COMPACT_ATOMS: atom_id res chain seq x y z
N MET A 1 -16.11 -5.67 28.99
CA MET A 1 -14.71 -5.35 28.60
C MET A 1 -14.42 -6.00 27.25
N SER A 2 -14.92 -5.42 26.16
CA SER A 2 -14.63 -5.86 24.80
C SER A 2 -13.41 -5.10 24.28
N LYS A 3 -12.56 -5.78 23.49
CA LYS A 3 -11.29 -5.33 22.90
C LYS A 3 -11.32 -3.84 22.53
N ARG A 4 -10.72 -2.98 23.36
CA ARG A 4 -10.45 -1.59 23.01
C ARG A 4 -9.30 -1.61 22.01
N GLU A 5 -9.59 -1.35 20.73
CA GLU A 5 -8.58 -0.83 19.82
C GLU A 5 -7.99 0.40 20.51
N CYS A 6 -6.73 0.33 20.94
CA CYS A 6 -6.06 1.47 21.54
C CYS A 6 -5.73 2.44 20.39
N ILE A 7 -6.68 3.33 20.09
CA ILE A 7 -6.47 4.45 19.17
C ILE A 7 -5.52 5.41 19.87
N ILE A 8 -4.22 5.21 19.71
CA ILE A 8 -3.21 6.07 20.34
C ILE A 8 -3.28 7.44 19.65
N GLY A 9 -3.72 8.43 20.43
CA GLY A 9 -3.69 9.84 20.03
C GLY A 9 -2.68 10.68 20.81
N ASN A 10 -2.21 10.24 21.98
CA ASN A 10 -1.31 11.04 22.83
C ASN A 10 -0.71 10.21 23.99
N PRO A 11 0.59 10.32 24.32
CA PRO A 11 1.18 9.85 25.57
C PRO A 11 0.36 10.19 26.83
N THR A 12 -0.25 11.37 26.88
CA THR A 12 -1.14 11.81 27.97
C THR A 12 -2.39 10.92 28.10
N VAL A 13 -2.92 10.40 27.00
CA VAL A 13 -4.07 9.48 27.06
C VAL A 13 -3.63 8.13 27.62
N LEU A 14 -2.44 7.65 27.24
CA LEU A 14 -1.87 6.41 27.79
C LEU A 14 -1.68 6.51 29.30
N ILE A 15 -1.06 7.59 29.79
CA ILE A 15 -0.87 7.75 31.24
C ILE A 15 -2.21 7.87 31.98
N ILE A 16 -3.19 8.61 31.45
CA ILE A 16 -4.54 8.70 32.05
C ILE A 16 -5.19 7.32 32.10
N GLN A 17 -5.15 6.56 31.01
CA GLN A 17 -5.73 5.22 30.97
C GLN A 17 -5.05 4.30 32.01
N ARG A 18 -3.72 4.35 32.13
CA ARG A 18 -3.00 3.58 33.14
C ARG A 18 -3.32 4.02 34.56
N MET A 19 -3.50 5.32 34.80
CA MET A 19 -3.95 5.82 36.10
C MET A 19 -5.37 5.36 36.42
N MET A 20 -6.29 5.38 35.45
CA MET A 20 -7.64 4.86 35.64
C MET A 20 -7.63 3.36 35.92
N GLU A 21 -6.77 2.59 35.24
CA GLU A 21 -6.60 1.16 35.51
C GLU A 21 -6.02 0.91 36.91
N LEU A 22 -5.03 1.68 37.35
CA LEU A 22 -4.35 1.45 38.61
C LEU A 22 -5.17 1.92 39.82
N PHE A 23 -5.88 3.05 39.70
CA PHE A 23 -6.57 3.72 40.79
C PHE A 23 -8.12 3.69 40.67
N SER A 24 -8.71 2.84 39.81
CA SER A 24 -10.19 2.79 39.65
C SER A 24 -10.94 2.50 40.95
N GLU A 25 -10.36 1.69 41.83
CA GLU A 25 -10.93 1.30 43.12
C GLU A 25 -10.34 2.10 44.29
N ALA A 26 -9.56 3.16 44.01
CA ALA A 26 -9.03 4.02 45.06
C ALA A 26 -10.18 4.69 45.84
N PRO A 27 -10.07 4.84 47.17
CA PRO A 27 -11.16 5.34 47.99
C PRO A 27 -11.52 6.77 47.61
N ARG A 28 -12.82 7.05 47.70
CA ARG A 28 -13.38 8.34 47.30
C ARG A 28 -12.72 9.47 48.11
N GLY A 29 -12.19 10.46 47.40
CA GLY A 29 -11.51 11.60 48.00
C GLY A 29 -9.99 11.58 47.86
N THR A 30 -9.41 10.46 47.42
CA THR A 30 -8.00 10.34 46.99
C THR A 30 -7.68 11.36 45.90
N VAL A 31 -6.48 11.93 45.94
CA VAL A 31 -5.96 12.83 44.89
C VAL A 31 -4.71 12.18 44.30
N VAL A 32 -4.76 11.85 43.01
CA VAL A 32 -3.61 11.32 42.29
C VAL A 32 -3.02 12.42 41.42
N VAL A 33 -1.72 12.62 41.54
CA VAL A 33 -0.94 13.55 40.73
C VAL A 33 0.00 12.74 39.86
N ALA A 34 0.06 13.05 38.57
CA ALA A 34 0.99 12.43 37.64
C ALA A 34 1.69 13.46 36.77
N ALA A 35 2.97 13.20 36.49
CA ALA A 35 3.75 13.97 35.55
C ALA A 35 3.38 13.59 34.10
N SER A 36 3.07 14.57 33.26
CA SER A 36 2.64 14.35 31.87
C SER A 36 3.77 13.93 30.93
N ASP A 37 5.02 14.08 31.35
CA ASP A 37 6.24 13.77 30.60
C ASP A 37 6.84 12.39 30.97
N CYS A 38 6.14 11.60 31.78
CA CYS A 38 6.60 10.29 32.24
C CYS A 38 5.59 9.20 31.88
N LEU A 39 5.99 8.24 31.06
CA LEU A 39 5.20 7.05 30.76
C LEU A 39 5.71 5.86 31.56
N PHE A 40 4.77 5.05 32.06
CA PHE A 40 5.08 3.80 32.73
C PHE A 40 4.23 2.65 32.20
N SER A 41 4.78 1.44 32.27
CA SER A 41 4.08 0.21 31.94
C SER A 41 4.26 -0.79 33.08
N LEU A 42 3.18 -1.48 33.43
CA LEU A 42 3.15 -2.48 34.50
C LEU A 42 2.89 -3.86 33.90
N PRO A 43 3.43 -4.95 34.48
CA PRO A 43 3.01 -6.31 34.19
C PRO A 43 1.50 -6.53 34.38
N ASP A 44 0.88 -7.40 33.56
CA ASP A 44 -0.59 -7.58 33.53
C ASP A 44 -1.22 -8.02 34.87
N CYS A 45 -0.46 -8.75 35.71
CA CYS A 45 -0.92 -9.18 37.03
C CYS A 45 -0.83 -8.09 38.12
N ASP A 46 -0.09 -7.01 37.88
CA ASP A 46 0.30 -6.06 38.93
C ASP A 46 -0.78 -5.01 39.24
N ALA A 47 -1.65 -4.68 38.27
CA ALA A 47 -2.73 -3.74 38.50
C ALA A 47 -3.75 -4.27 39.53
N LEU A 48 -4.07 -5.56 39.51
CA LEU A 48 -4.97 -6.19 40.48
C LEU A 48 -4.32 -6.28 41.86
N GLN A 49 -3.05 -6.71 41.95
CA GLN A 49 -2.32 -6.77 43.22
C GLN A 49 -2.16 -5.39 43.86
N PHE A 50 -1.88 -4.35 43.07
CA PHE A 50 -1.82 -2.98 43.56
C PHE A 50 -3.17 -2.55 44.16
N ARG A 51 -4.28 -2.82 43.45
CA ARG A 51 -5.62 -2.52 43.94
C ARG A 51 -5.90 -3.21 45.28
N ASP A 52 -5.58 -4.50 45.40
CA ASP A 52 -5.81 -5.25 46.64
C ASP A 52 -4.97 -4.71 47.81
N GLN A 53 -3.71 -4.34 47.56
CA GLN A 53 -2.83 -3.78 48.59
C GLN A 53 -3.23 -2.36 49.02
N VAL A 54 -3.58 -1.49 48.08
CA VAL A 54 -4.11 -0.14 48.39
C VAL A 54 -5.41 -0.24 49.15
N THR A 55 -6.27 -1.20 48.80
CA THR A 55 -7.53 -1.47 49.50
C THR A 55 -7.28 -2.04 50.91
N GLY A 56 -6.34 -2.98 51.05
CA GLY A 56 -5.93 -3.54 52.34
C GLY A 56 -5.38 -2.50 53.31
N LEU A 57 -4.58 -1.54 52.82
CA LEU A 57 -4.08 -0.40 53.61
C LEU A 57 -5.18 0.53 54.16
N LEU A 58 -6.42 0.41 53.69
CA LEU A 58 -7.57 1.19 54.19
C LEU A 58 -8.29 0.51 55.36
N PHE A 59 -8.13 -0.80 55.51
CA PHE A 59 -8.78 -1.58 56.57
C PHE A 59 -7.90 -1.71 57.83
N GLU A 60 -6.63 -1.31 57.76
CA GLU A 60 -5.78 -1.03 58.92
C GLU A 60 -6.00 0.42 59.35
N GLU A 61 -6.64 0.63 60.51
CA GLU A 61 -7.09 1.93 61.01
C GLU A 61 -6.01 3.05 60.93
N GLU A 62 -6.41 4.20 60.36
CA GLU A 62 -5.79 5.53 60.48
C GLU A 62 -4.29 5.66 60.16
N LYS A 63 -3.88 5.40 58.91
CA LYS A 63 -2.56 5.86 58.44
C LYS A 63 -2.60 7.03 57.46
N LYS A 64 -1.92 8.09 57.91
CA LYS A 64 -1.50 9.32 57.25
C LYS A 64 -0.55 9.06 56.07
N ALA A 65 -0.95 8.28 55.07
CA ALA A 65 -0.04 7.84 54.00
C ALA A 65 -0.11 8.69 52.72
N VAL A 66 1.04 8.89 52.10
CA VAL A 66 1.22 9.34 50.72
C VAL A 66 1.97 8.24 49.98
N ILE A 67 1.47 7.82 48.82
CA ILE A 67 2.00 6.66 48.08
C ILE A 67 2.63 7.14 46.77
N GLY A 68 3.94 6.98 46.62
CA GLY A 68 4.62 7.09 45.32
C GLY A 68 4.56 5.78 44.52
N LEU A 69 4.71 5.86 43.20
CA LEU A 69 4.87 4.70 42.33
C LEU A 69 6.27 4.69 41.72
N ALA A 70 6.97 3.56 41.84
CA ALA A 70 8.36 3.46 41.42
C ALA A 70 8.69 2.15 40.70
N VAL A 71 9.64 2.22 39.76
CA VAL A 71 10.11 1.08 38.96
C VAL A 71 11.64 0.98 39.01
N PRO A 72 12.24 -0.19 38.69
CA PRO A 72 13.68 -0.30 38.65
C PRO A 72 14.23 0.41 37.42
N SER A 73 15.39 1.05 37.56
CA SER A 73 16.05 1.72 36.43
C SER A 73 17.54 1.93 36.70
N PRO A 74 18.40 1.99 35.67
CA PRO A 74 19.84 2.18 35.83
C PRO A 74 20.21 3.52 36.48
N LEU A 75 21.39 3.55 37.10
CA LEU A 75 21.97 4.72 37.79
C LEU A 75 21.98 6.00 36.92
N ASN A 76 22.25 5.87 35.61
CA ASN A 76 22.36 7.03 34.72
C ASN A 76 21.07 7.83 34.55
N THR A 77 19.91 7.20 34.77
CA THR A 77 18.60 7.85 34.74
C THR A 77 18.25 8.55 36.07
N ALA A 78 18.84 8.12 37.19
CA ALA A 78 18.48 8.60 38.52
C ALA A 78 18.83 10.08 38.77
N LYS A 79 19.85 10.62 38.10
CA LYS A 79 20.26 12.04 38.25
C LYS A 79 19.21 13.06 37.81
N ASN A 80 18.24 12.64 36.99
CA ASN A 80 17.21 13.51 36.42
C ASN A 80 15.83 13.33 37.08
N HIS A 81 15.68 12.35 37.98
CA HIS A 81 14.39 11.95 38.57
C HIS A 81 14.45 11.87 40.10
N GLY A 82 13.29 11.72 40.74
CA GLY A 82 13.20 11.35 42.15
C GLY A 82 13.65 9.90 42.36
N VAL A 83 14.29 9.62 43.49
CA VAL A 83 14.74 8.28 43.88
C VAL A 83 14.17 7.95 45.27
N PHE A 84 13.37 6.89 45.34
CA PHE A 84 12.90 6.32 46.60
C PHE A 84 13.90 5.27 47.08
N VAL A 85 14.43 5.44 48.28
CA VAL A 85 15.32 4.46 48.92
C VAL A 85 14.51 3.66 49.93
N LEU A 86 14.62 2.33 49.86
CA LEU A 86 13.96 1.36 50.71
C LEU A 86 14.95 0.64 51.62
N GLU A 87 14.50 0.22 52.79
CA GLU A 87 15.28 -0.57 53.73
C GLU A 87 15.27 -2.05 53.32
N THR A 88 16.44 -2.68 53.13
CA THR A 88 16.56 -4.11 52.79
C THR A 88 16.84 -4.94 54.03
N THR A 89 15.98 -5.92 54.33
CA THR A 89 16.25 -6.97 55.31
C THR A 89 17.21 -7.99 54.70
N HIS A 90 18.49 -7.97 55.06
CA HIS A 90 19.37 -9.11 54.77
C HIS A 90 18.89 -10.31 55.58
N VAL A 91 18.22 -11.26 54.94
CA VAL A 91 18.02 -12.59 55.51
C VAL A 91 19.35 -13.32 55.39
N SER A 92 20.15 -13.32 56.46
CA SER A 92 21.30 -14.19 56.59
C SER A 92 20.83 -15.63 56.72
N SER A 93 20.71 -16.37 55.62
CA SER A 93 20.63 -17.83 55.65
C SER A 93 22.00 -18.40 55.97
N ASN A 94 22.33 -18.47 57.26
CA ASN A 94 22.97 -19.61 57.90
C ASN A 94 23.26 -19.27 59.36
N GLY A 95 22.61 -20.01 60.24
CA GLY A 95 22.91 -19.98 61.67
C GLY A 95 24.32 -20.48 61.92
N GLN A 96 25.20 -19.57 62.33
CA GLN A 96 26.22 -19.85 63.33
C GLN A 96 26.69 -18.53 63.94
N SER A 97 26.62 -18.47 65.26
CA SER A 97 27.14 -17.38 66.08
C SER A 97 28.60 -17.10 65.74
N ASN A 98 28.95 -15.84 65.43
CA ASN A 98 30.20 -15.22 65.86
C ASN A 98 30.15 -13.70 65.63
N ASN A 99 30.66 -12.96 66.63
CA ASN A 99 30.92 -11.53 66.61
C ASN A 99 31.67 -11.10 65.34
N ILE A 100 31.05 -10.27 64.49
CA ILE A 100 31.79 -9.46 63.50
C ILE A 100 31.18 -8.06 63.41
N THR A 101 32.08 -7.10 63.53
CA THR A 101 31.98 -5.66 63.33
C THR A 101 31.15 -5.21 62.11
N THR A 102 30.42 -4.11 62.31
CA THR A 102 29.85 -3.25 61.26
C THR A 102 30.88 -2.97 60.16
N SER A 103 30.74 -3.64 59.02
CA SER A 103 31.35 -3.21 57.77
C SER A 103 30.23 -2.99 56.76
N ALA A 104 30.20 -1.78 56.20
CA ALA A 104 29.24 -1.40 55.18
C ALA A 104 29.33 -2.36 53.99
N PRO A 105 28.21 -2.74 53.35
CA PRO A 105 28.25 -3.59 52.17
C PRO A 105 29.14 -2.94 51.11
N GLN A 106 30.11 -3.70 50.59
CA GLN A 106 30.91 -3.28 49.44
C GLN A 106 29.96 -2.93 48.29
N LYS A 107 29.99 -1.67 47.85
CA LYS A 107 29.31 -1.21 46.64
C LYS A 107 29.98 -1.87 45.43
N VAL A 108 29.54 -3.07 45.07
CA VAL A 108 30.02 -3.74 43.87
C VAL A 108 29.33 -3.10 42.67
N PHE A 109 30.08 -2.31 41.91
CA PHE A 109 29.69 -1.83 40.58
C PHE A 109 30.07 -2.91 39.56
N PRO A 110 29.13 -3.49 38.82
CA PRO A 110 29.49 -4.32 37.67
C PRO A 110 30.14 -3.45 36.60
N ARG A 111 31.21 -3.94 35.96
CA ARG A 111 31.75 -3.31 34.75
C ARG A 111 30.65 -3.30 33.68
N LEU A 112 30.62 -2.22 32.87
CA LEU A 112 29.60 -1.96 31.84
C LEU A 112 29.36 -3.14 30.86
N GLU A 113 30.31 -4.06 30.74
CA GLU A 113 30.26 -5.23 29.85
C GLU A 113 29.38 -6.38 30.38
N SER A 114 29.16 -6.52 31.70
CA SER A 114 28.25 -7.53 32.25
C SER A 114 26.78 -7.10 32.22
N PHE A 115 26.47 -5.90 31.71
CA PHE A 115 25.13 -5.34 31.60
C PHE A 115 24.33 -5.92 30.42
N ILE A 116 24.99 -6.63 29.50
CA ILE A 116 24.46 -7.01 28.19
C ILE A 116 23.76 -8.39 28.20
N SER A 117 24.13 -9.31 29.09
CA SER A 117 23.69 -10.72 28.98
C SER A 117 22.41 -11.13 29.72
N GLU A 118 21.83 -10.31 30.61
CA GLU A 118 20.75 -10.74 31.52
C GLU A 118 19.38 -10.08 31.28
N ILE A 119 19.16 -9.40 30.14
CA ILE A 119 17.85 -8.76 29.85
C ILE A 119 16.82 -9.76 29.29
N SER A 120 17.21 -11.01 29.05
CA SER A 120 16.33 -12.08 28.58
C SER A 120 16.13 -13.12 29.68
N THR A 121 14.86 -13.45 29.95
CA THR A 121 14.37 -14.55 30.81
C THR A 121 14.52 -14.38 32.32
N VAL A 122 13.54 -13.72 32.95
CA VAL A 122 13.20 -13.99 34.36
C VAL A 122 11.69 -14.15 34.47
N SER A 123 11.25 -15.38 34.72
CA SER A 123 9.89 -15.70 35.17
C SER A 123 9.79 -15.38 36.66
N ILE A 124 9.04 -14.34 37.02
CA ILE A 124 8.81 -13.96 38.42
C ILE A 124 7.73 -14.88 38.97
N SER A 125 8.07 -15.70 39.97
CA SER A 125 7.12 -16.58 40.67
C SER A 125 6.19 -15.76 41.57
N ASP A 126 4.92 -16.12 41.51
CA ASP A 126 3.80 -15.50 42.23
C ASP A 126 3.91 -15.61 43.77
N SER A 127 3.32 -14.61 44.42
CA SER A 127 2.82 -14.58 45.80
C SER A 127 3.83 -14.40 46.94
N THR A 128 3.48 -13.49 47.87
CA THR A 128 4.00 -13.29 49.24
C THR A 128 5.02 -12.19 49.57
N TYR A 129 4.96 -11.01 48.93
CA TYR A 129 5.53 -9.79 49.54
C TYR A 129 4.62 -8.55 49.39
N ASN A 130 4.34 -7.88 50.50
CA ASN A 130 3.77 -6.52 50.52
C ASN A 130 4.65 -5.60 49.66
N ARG A 131 4.13 -5.11 48.53
CA ARG A 131 4.88 -4.28 47.57
C ARG A 131 4.83 -2.78 47.89
N ILE A 132 3.87 -2.36 48.71
CA ILE A 132 3.88 -1.01 49.31
C ILE A 132 4.78 -1.06 50.55
N LYS A 133 5.88 -0.32 50.49
CA LYS A 133 6.88 -0.26 51.56
C LYS A 133 7.07 1.18 52.03
N PRO A 134 7.32 1.38 53.33
CA PRO A 134 7.70 2.69 53.85
C PRO A 134 9.06 3.11 53.29
N VAL A 135 9.15 4.37 52.87
CA VAL A 135 10.37 4.93 52.28
C VAL A 135 11.38 5.21 53.38
N TYR A 136 12.62 4.74 53.22
CA TYR A 136 13.74 5.08 54.08
C TYR A 136 14.13 6.54 53.89
N GLN A 137 14.42 6.94 52.66
CA GLN A 137 14.76 8.31 52.28
C GLN A 137 14.30 8.60 50.85
N PHE A 138 13.83 9.82 50.59
CA PHE A 138 13.53 10.31 49.23
C PHE A 138 14.61 11.32 48.79
N LEU A 139 15.13 11.15 47.59
CA LEU A 139 16.13 12.02 46.99
C LEU A 139 15.57 12.67 45.73
N GLN A 140 15.51 14.01 45.68
CA GLN A 140 15.02 14.72 44.51
C GLN A 140 16.17 15.11 43.57
N LYS A 141 16.23 14.50 42.38
CA LYS A 141 17.26 14.75 41.35
C LYS A 141 18.70 14.73 41.92
N PRO A 142 19.09 13.66 42.63
CA PRO A 142 20.37 13.64 43.33
C PRO A 142 21.56 13.59 42.37
N SER A 143 22.68 14.15 42.81
CA SER A 143 23.96 13.91 42.14
C SER A 143 24.41 12.45 42.34
N ILE A 144 25.31 11.96 41.47
CA ILE A 144 25.90 10.62 41.63
C ILE A 144 26.63 10.49 42.97
N GLU A 145 27.29 11.57 43.42
CA GLU A 145 27.96 11.63 44.72
C GLU A 145 26.96 11.50 45.88
N THR A 146 25.83 12.22 45.80
CA THR A 146 24.75 12.14 46.79
C THR A 146 24.20 10.72 46.89
N MET A 147 23.88 10.09 45.75
CA MET A 147 23.39 8.71 45.73
C MET A 147 24.40 7.74 46.33
N ASN A 148 25.69 7.91 46.03
CA ASN A 148 26.73 7.10 46.62
C ASN A 148 26.81 7.28 48.14
N GLN A 149 26.57 8.46 48.69
CA GLN A 149 26.68 8.69 50.14
C GLN A 149 25.45 8.23 50.93
N THR A 150 24.31 8.01 50.25
CA THR A 150 23.05 7.61 50.90
C THR A 150 23.05 6.12 51.33
N PRO A 151 22.77 5.80 52.60
CA PRO A 151 22.61 4.42 53.07
C PRO A 151 21.53 3.67 52.31
N TYR A 152 21.75 2.38 52.05
CA TYR A 152 20.83 1.53 51.27
C TYR A 152 20.53 2.07 49.85
N CYS A 153 21.28 3.01 49.28
CA CYS A 153 21.05 3.42 47.89
C CYS A 153 21.81 2.51 46.92
N THR A 154 21.27 1.32 46.64
CA THR A 154 21.85 0.37 45.66
C THR A 154 20.92 0.23 44.45
N PHE A 155 21.52 0.29 43.26
CA PHE A 155 20.83 0.07 41.98
C PHE A 155 21.17 -1.34 41.50
N LEU A 156 20.44 -2.35 41.97
CA LEU A 156 20.53 -3.73 41.48
C LEU A 156 19.42 -3.98 40.46
N HIS A 157 19.61 -4.93 39.54
CA HIS A 157 18.50 -5.45 38.74
C HIS A 157 17.70 -6.44 39.60
N ASN A 158 16.36 -6.29 39.67
CA ASN A 158 15.37 -7.17 40.34
C ASN A 158 14.92 -6.73 41.76
N GLU A 159 14.21 -7.61 42.47
CA GLU A 159 13.57 -7.36 43.78
C GLU A 159 14.55 -7.01 44.91
N GLU A 160 15.86 -7.14 44.68
CA GLU A 160 16.93 -6.81 45.61
C GLU A 160 17.41 -5.35 45.54
N SER A 161 16.92 -4.56 44.57
CA SER A 161 17.21 -3.12 44.51
C SER A 161 16.59 -2.41 45.71
N SER A 162 17.36 -1.56 46.37
CA SER A 162 16.86 -0.67 47.42
C SER A 162 16.66 0.76 46.93
N ALA A 163 17.18 1.14 45.76
CA ALA A 163 16.87 2.40 45.09
C ALA A 163 15.88 2.19 43.93
N TRP A 164 14.80 2.99 43.91
CA TRP A 164 13.72 2.89 42.93
C TRP A 164 13.43 4.25 42.31
N ILE A 165 13.31 4.32 40.97
CA ILE A 165 13.05 5.58 40.28
C ILE A 165 11.57 5.91 40.36
N ASP A 166 11.30 7.15 40.76
CA ASP A 166 9.98 7.75 40.74
C ASP A 166 9.42 7.84 39.31
N THR A 167 8.22 7.28 39.11
CA THR A 167 7.51 7.35 37.83
C THR A 167 6.83 8.70 37.59
N GLY A 168 6.88 9.61 38.57
CA GLY A 168 6.18 10.88 38.54
C GLY A 168 4.73 10.79 39.00
N VAL A 169 4.30 9.64 39.55
CA VAL A 169 2.94 9.39 40.03
C VAL A 169 2.92 9.30 41.56
N VAL A 170 2.10 10.16 42.19
CA VAL A 170 1.91 10.21 43.64
C VAL A 170 0.42 10.25 43.97
N ALA A 171 -0.01 9.38 44.89
CA ALA A 171 -1.37 9.32 45.40
C ALA A 171 -1.43 9.80 46.86
N PHE A 172 -2.24 10.83 47.11
CA PHE A 172 -2.61 11.28 48.43
C PHE A 172 -3.92 10.62 48.82
N LEU A 173 -3.87 9.70 49.78
CA LEU A 173 -5.06 9.04 50.32
C LEU A 173 -6.02 10.05 50.98
N PRO A 174 -7.30 9.70 51.23
CA PRO A 174 -8.32 10.67 51.61
C PRO A 174 -7.96 11.59 52.78
N GLU A 175 -7.25 11.09 53.80
CA GLU A 175 -6.82 11.90 54.94
C GLU A 175 -5.70 12.89 54.57
N SER A 176 -4.64 12.45 53.90
CA SER A 176 -3.55 13.32 53.45
C SER A 176 -4.02 14.32 52.38
N ALA A 177 -4.92 13.92 51.49
CA ALA A 177 -5.54 14.81 50.54
C ALA A 177 -6.40 15.90 51.21
N ASN A 178 -7.25 15.55 52.18
CA ASN A 178 -8.14 16.49 52.83
C ASN A 178 -7.43 17.42 53.82
N ASN A 179 -6.59 16.84 54.68
CA ASN A 179 -6.01 17.54 55.83
C ASN A 179 -4.64 18.15 55.53
N ALA A 180 -3.97 17.75 54.44
CA ALA A 180 -2.76 18.43 53.94
C ALA A 180 -3.07 19.31 52.73
N LEU A 181 -3.26 18.71 51.55
CA LEU A 181 -3.35 19.46 50.28
C LEU A 181 -4.53 20.42 50.25
N ARG A 182 -5.75 19.93 50.50
CA ARG A 182 -6.97 20.77 50.47
C ARG A 182 -6.97 21.80 51.62
N ARG A 183 -6.31 21.52 52.74
CA ARG A 183 -6.16 22.48 53.85
C ARG A 183 -5.22 23.62 53.47
N LEU A 184 -4.02 23.30 52.99
CA LEU A 184 -3.04 24.28 52.51
C LEU A 184 -3.65 25.16 51.40
N ALA A 185 -4.34 24.55 50.44
CA ALA A 185 -5.03 25.24 49.34
C ALA A 185 -6.16 26.18 49.79
N ARG A 186 -6.71 26.02 51.00
CA ARG A 186 -7.72 26.94 51.58
C ARG A 186 -7.10 28.04 52.44
N GLN A 187 -5.81 27.94 52.78
CA GLN A 187 -5.11 28.83 53.71
C GLN A 187 -3.92 29.51 53.02
N GLU A 188 -2.68 29.18 53.41
CA GLU A 188 -1.45 29.85 52.93
C GLU A 188 -1.24 29.69 51.40
N LEU A 189 -1.79 28.63 50.80
CA LEU A 189 -1.76 28.41 49.35
C LEU A 189 -3.08 28.78 48.66
N ALA A 190 -3.96 29.54 49.31
CA ALA A 190 -5.20 30.02 48.69
C ALA A 190 -4.91 30.85 47.42
N CYS A 191 -3.83 31.64 47.42
CA CYS A 191 -3.35 32.39 46.27
C CYS A 191 -2.88 31.50 45.09
N CYS A 192 -2.77 30.18 45.28
CA CYS A 192 -2.48 29.22 44.22
C CYS A 192 -3.76 28.59 43.63
N THR A 193 -4.94 28.93 44.15
CA THR A 193 -6.23 28.42 43.69
C THR A 193 -7.02 29.49 42.96
N GLU A 194 -7.80 29.11 41.95
CA GLU A 194 -8.70 30.04 41.25
C GLU A 194 -9.63 30.78 42.22
N ARG A 195 -10.27 30.03 43.13
CA ARG A 195 -11.18 30.64 44.12
C ARG A 195 -10.48 31.64 45.03
N GLY A 196 -9.29 31.32 45.54
CA GLY A 196 -8.55 32.23 46.42
C GLY A 196 -8.04 33.46 45.66
N LEU A 197 -7.54 33.27 44.44
CA LEU A 197 -7.15 34.37 43.54
C LEU A 197 -8.32 35.29 43.21
N CYS A 198 -9.51 34.75 42.92
CA CYS A 198 -10.72 35.53 42.70
C CYS A 198 -11.11 36.38 43.93
N VAL A 199 -11.02 35.81 45.13
CA VAL A 199 -11.29 36.53 46.38
C VAL A 199 -10.27 37.65 46.58
N MET A 200 -8.98 37.37 46.41
CA MET A 200 -7.92 38.37 46.53
C MET A 200 -8.06 39.49 45.49
N TYR A 201 -8.36 39.13 44.24
CA TYR A 201 -8.56 40.08 43.15
C TYR A 201 -9.76 41.00 43.40
N ASN A 202 -10.89 40.46 43.85
CA ASN A 202 -12.07 41.26 44.16
C ASN A 202 -11.84 42.21 45.35
N ASN A 203 -10.97 41.85 46.28
CA ASN A 203 -10.57 42.71 47.39
C ASN A 203 -9.60 43.83 46.95
N ASP A 204 -8.66 43.54 46.05
CA ASP A 204 -7.68 44.50 45.49
C ASP A 204 -8.26 45.38 44.36
N LYS A 205 -9.47 45.09 43.86
CA LYS A 205 -10.09 45.69 42.67
C LYS A 205 -10.28 47.22 42.73
N LYS A 206 -10.21 47.84 43.91
CA LYS A 206 -10.31 49.30 44.08
C LYS A 206 -9.01 50.04 43.79
N GLU A 207 -7.85 49.37 43.86
CA GLU A 207 -6.52 49.97 43.66
C GLU A 207 -5.78 49.37 42.46
N ASN A 208 -6.23 48.22 41.94
CA ASN A 208 -5.52 47.46 40.93
C ASN A 208 -6.20 47.55 39.54
N LYS A 209 -5.43 47.89 38.49
CA LYS A 209 -5.91 48.03 37.10
C LYS A 209 -5.73 46.77 36.25
N ASP A 210 -5.07 45.74 36.79
CA ASP A 210 -4.83 44.48 36.09
C ASP A 210 -6.12 43.65 35.96
N ASP A 211 -6.20 42.78 34.95
CA ASP A 211 -7.21 41.72 34.90
C ASP A 211 -6.87 40.57 35.88
N LEU A 212 -7.83 39.67 36.14
CA LEU A 212 -7.65 38.55 37.08
C LEU A 212 -6.47 37.64 36.71
N VAL A 213 -6.17 37.46 35.42
CA VAL A 213 -5.11 36.57 34.94
C VAL A 213 -3.74 37.19 35.21
N ASN A 214 -3.58 38.48 34.93
CA ASN A 214 -2.35 39.20 35.20
C ASN A 214 -2.14 39.40 36.71
N PHE A 215 -3.21 39.67 37.45
CA PHE A 215 -3.20 39.63 38.92
C PHE A 215 -2.70 38.27 39.43
N ALA A 216 -3.23 37.17 38.90
CA ALA A 216 -2.82 35.82 39.28
C ALA A 216 -1.36 35.53 38.94
N LYS A 217 -0.86 35.92 37.76
CA LYS A 217 0.56 35.73 37.39
C LYS A 217 1.51 36.41 38.37
N ASN A 218 1.12 37.56 38.90
CA ASN A 218 1.94 38.38 39.78
C ASN A 218 1.82 37.95 41.25
N ARG A 219 0.66 37.43 41.67
CA ARG A 219 0.35 37.13 43.08
C ARG A 219 0.39 35.66 43.45
N ALA A 220 0.26 34.73 42.49
CA ALA A 220 0.27 33.30 42.78
C ALA A 220 1.68 32.82 43.16
N LEU A 221 1.75 32.02 44.22
CA LEU A 221 3.00 31.39 44.66
C LEU A 221 3.33 30.19 43.76
N ARG A 222 4.61 30.03 43.41
CA ARG A 222 5.09 28.89 42.62
C ARG A 222 5.50 27.75 43.55
N VAL A 223 4.56 26.85 43.81
CA VAL A 223 4.79 25.66 44.66
C VAL A 223 5.00 24.43 43.78
N GLU A 224 6.21 23.88 43.83
CA GLU A 224 6.54 22.56 43.25
C GLU A 224 6.18 21.39 44.18
N LEU A 225 5.49 20.37 43.64
CA LEU A 225 5.08 19.17 44.39
C LEU A 225 6.27 18.44 45.04
N TYR A 226 7.29 18.11 44.24
CA TYR A 226 8.38 17.28 44.75
C TYR A 226 9.32 18.06 45.69
N SER A 227 9.70 19.28 45.30
CA SER A 227 10.65 20.10 46.05
C SER A 227 10.04 20.63 47.35
N HIS A 228 8.81 21.17 47.33
CA HIS A 228 8.23 21.80 48.53
C HIS A 228 7.34 20.87 49.34
N LEU A 229 6.61 19.93 48.72
CA LEU A 229 5.66 19.08 49.45
C LEU A 229 6.28 17.73 49.80
N MET A 230 6.82 16.98 48.82
CA MET A 230 7.31 15.61 49.05
C MET A 230 8.51 15.54 49.99
N LEU A 231 9.49 16.46 49.85
CA LEU A 231 10.66 16.51 50.75
C LEU A 231 10.30 16.81 52.22
N ALA A 232 9.15 17.44 52.47
CA ALA A 232 8.64 17.72 53.81
C ALA A 232 7.94 16.52 54.47
N ILE A 233 7.52 15.49 53.71
CA ILE A 233 6.82 14.29 54.24
C ILE A 233 7.78 13.40 55.02
N SER A 234 7.34 12.82 56.14
CA SER A 234 8.17 11.92 56.95
C SER A 234 8.56 10.62 56.24
N THR A 235 9.79 10.15 56.48
CA THR A 235 10.39 8.89 56.00
C THR A 235 11.04 8.14 57.17
N LYS A 236 11.35 6.85 57.01
CA LYS A 236 11.84 5.97 58.10
C LYS A 236 13.21 6.34 58.68
N THR A 237 14.11 6.99 57.92
CA THR A 237 15.33 7.61 58.50
C THR A 237 15.00 8.51 59.68
N HIS A 238 13.82 9.13 59.67
CA HIS A 238 13.37 10.06 60.70
C HIS A 238 12.70 9.36 61.89
N GLU A 239 12.29 8.09 61.75
CA GLU A 239 11.67 7.30 62.83
C GLU A 239 12.68 6.51 63.67
N SER A 240 13.71 5.92 63.05
CA SER A 240 14.75 5.13 63.73
C SER A 240 15.65 5.94 64.70
N THR A 241 15.58 7.27 64.65
CA THR A 241 16.28 8.20 65.56
C THR A 241 15.37 8.85 66.62
N LYS A 242 14.13 8.38 66.80
CA LYS A 242 13.17 8.92 67.79
C LYS A 242 13.54 8.66 69.27
N SER A 243 14.69 8.06 69.57
CA SER A 243 15.16 7.84 70.95
C SER A 243 15.80 9.08 71.62
N SER A 244 15.87 10.24 70.96
CA SER A 244 16.10 11.53 71.63
C SER A 244 15.04 12.56 71.22
N GLU A 245 14.03 12.74 72.07
CA GLU A 245 12.93 13.68 71.85
C GLU A 245 13.43 15.15 71.89
N ASN A 246 12.95 15.96 70.94
CA ASN A 246 13.09 17.41 70.75
C ASN A 246 14.25 18.01 69.93
N GLY A 247 15.32 17.28 69.60
CA GLY A 247 16.45 17.86 68.83
C GLY A 247 16.36 17.77 67.30
N ASN A 248 15.71 16.73 66.76
CA ASN A 248 15.98 16.27 65.39
C ASN A 248 14.98 16.80 64.33
N ASP A 249 13.70 16.96 64.67
CA ASP A 249 12.72 17.58 63.77
C ASP A 249 12.99 19.08 63.57
N SER A 250 13.52 19.75 64.60
CA SER A 250 14.01 21.13 64.51
C SER A 250 15.13 21.29 63.48
N LYS A 251 16.10 20.36 63.45
CA LYS A 251 17.21 20.36 62.49
C LYS A 251 16.73 20.11 61.07
N ARG A 252 15.80 19.17 60.86
CA ARG A 252 15.21 18.87 59.55
C ARG A 252 14.38 20.04 59.03
N ARG A 253 13.59 20.67 59.90
CA ARG A 253 12.88 21.91 59.60
C ARG A 253 13.88 23.00 59.19
N GLU A 254 14.97 23.17 59.91
CA GLU A 254 16.01 24.15 59.56
C GLU A 254 16.68 23.86 58.21
N GLU A 255 17.01 22.59 57.91
CA GLU A 255 17.58 22.17 56.62
C GLU A 255 16.61 22.39 55.45
N PHE A 256 15.32 22.04 55.62
CA PHE A 256 14.27 22.32 54.65
C PHE A 256 14.11 23.82 54.40
N MET A 257 14.08 24.62 55.46
CA MET A 257 13.95 26.08 55.37
C MET A 257 15.17 26.72 54.71
N LYS A 258 16.39 26.21 54.96
CA LYS A 258 17.61 26.66 54.28
C LYS A 258 17.61 26.31 52.80
N LEU A 259 17.15 25.12 52.44
CA LEU A 259 17.12 24.64 51.06
C LEU A 259 16.22 25.49 50.17
N HIS A 260 15.08 25.94 50.71
CA HIS A 260 14.06 26.71 49.97
C HIS A 260 14.07 28.22 50.29
N TYR A 261 15.15 28.71 50.91
CA TYR A 261 15.25 30.11 51.31
C TYR A 261 15.17 31.05 50.10
N GLY A 262 14.18 31.96 50.11
CA GLY A 262 13.96 32.93 49.04
C GLY A 262 13.09 32.43 47.88
N GLU A 263 12.67 31.16 47.87
CA GLU A 263 11.75 30.63 46.84
C GLU A 263 10.28 30.94 47.15
N LEU A 264 9.91 30.86 48.43
CA LEU A 264 8.56 31.13 48.94
C LEU A 264 8.64 31.97 50.23
N PRO A 265 7.55 32.65 50.64
CA PRO A 265 7.50 33.34 51.92
C PRO A 265 7.78 32.39 53.09
N THR A 266 8.59 32.81 54.06
CA THR A 266 9.04 31.97 55.18
C THR A 266 7.87 31.30 55.91
N LYS A 267 6.82 32.05 56.24
CA LYS A 267 5.62 31.53 56.92
C LYS A 267 4.90 30.44 56.10
N THR A 268 4.90 30.56 54.78
CA THR A 268 4.31 29.57 53.88
C THR A 268 5.13 28.28 53.88
N LEU A 269 6.46 28.38 53.84
CA LEU A 269 7.36 27.22 53.93
C LEU A 269 7.22 26.50 55.27
N GLU A 270 7.14 27.24 56.37
CA GLU A 270 6.89 26.69 57.71
C GLU A 270 5.57 25.91 57.76
N THR A 271 4.49 26.52 57.25
CA THR A 271 3.16 25.88 57.25
C THR A 271 3.12 24.64 56.36
N ILE A 272 3.82 24.66 55.22
CA ILE A 272 3.98 23.49 54.36
C ILE A 272 4.70 22.38 55.13
N TYR A 273 5.85 22.67 55.73
CA TYR A 273 6.62 21.68 56.49
C TYR A 273 5.80 21.09 57.63
N ASP A 274 5.25 21.94 58.50
CA ASP A 274 4.49 21.54 59.69
C ASP A 274 3.21 20.75 59.33
N THR A 275 2.67 20.94 58.11
CA THR A 275 1.53 20.17 57.60
C THR A 275 1.96 18.83 57.01
N MET A 276 2.97 18.83 56.14
CA MET A 276 3.37 17.64 55.38
C MET A 276 4.15 16.63 56.23
N SER A 277 4.91 17.08 57.22
CA SER A 277 5.70 16.24 58.13
C SER A 277 4.87 15.29 58.99
N LEU A 278 3.57 15.55 59.12
CA LEU A 278 2.62 14.69 59.83
C LEU A 278 2.33 13.38 59.10
N TYR A 279 2.66 13.28 57.82
CA TYR A 279 2.33 12.16 56.95
C TYR A 279 3.56 11.29 56.66
N GLU A 280 3.33 10.02 56.34
CA GLU A 280 4.35 9.03 56.01
C GLU A 280 4.39 8.76 54.50
N LEU A 281 5.59 8.82 53.93
CA LEU A 281 5.83 8.49 52.53
C LEU A 281 6.04 6.99 52.36
N ASN A 282 5.12 6.36 51.63
CA ASN A 282 5.21 4.98 51.19
C ASN A 282 5.43 4.94 49.68
N VAL A 283 5.96 3.83 49.17
CA VAL A 283 6.14 3.62 47.73
C VAL A 283 5.68 2.24 47.33
N CYS A 284 4.97 2.15 46.21
CA CYS A 284 4.76 0.89 45.52
C CYS A 284 5.91 0.65 44.54
N ALA A 285 6.75 -0.31 44.88
CA ALA A 285 7.87 -0.74 44.04
C ALA A 285 7.43 -1.88 43.11
N VAL A 286 7.62 -1.71 41.79
CA VAL A 286 7.17 -2.67 40.77
C VAL A 286 8.37 -3.26 40.01
N PRO A 287 8.91 -4.43 40.42
CA PRO A 287 10.14 -5.02 39.86
C PRO A 287 10.11 -5.29 38.34
N GLY A 288 8.94 -5.54 37.77
CA GLY A 288 8.75 -5.75 36.32
C GLY A 288 8.33 -4.51 35.54
N GLY A 289 8.19 -3.36 36.20
CA GLY A 289 7.70 -2.12 35.61
C GLY A 289 8.71 -1.47 34.65
N GLN A 290 8.21 -0.70 33.70
CA GLN A 290 9.01 0.08 32.75
C GLN A 290 8.74 1.57 32.88
N PHE A 291 9.75 2.38 32.54
CA PHE A 291 9.68 3.82 32.57
C PHE A 291 10.31 4.44 31.32
N VAL A 292 9.63 5.43 30.74
CA VAL A 292 10.09 6.23 29.61
C VAL A 292 9.80 7.71 29.92
N HIS A 293 10.82 8.56 29.84
CA HIS A 293 10.69 10.00 29.97
C HIS A 293 10.60 10.65 28.58
N LEU A 294 9.68 11.61 28.43
CA LEU A 294 9.36 12.32 27.18
C LEU A 294 9.52 13.84 27.36
N GLY A 295 10.63 14.27 27.94
CA GLY A 295 10.89 15.70 28.23
C GLY A 295 11.49 16.48 27.06
N THR A 296 11.95 15.80 26.00
CA THR A 296 12.49 16.43 24.79
C THR A 296 11.77 15.96 23.53
N THR A 297 11.84 16.77 22.46
CA THR A 297 11.29 16.41 21.14
C THR A 297 11.93 15.12 20.61
N ARG A 298 13.24 14.94 20.79
CA ARG A 298 13.95 13.70 20.42
C ARG A 298 13.42 12.48 21.17
N GLU A 299 13.23 12.57 22.50
CA GLU A 299 12.68 11.45 23.29
C GLU A 299 11.26 11.06 22.85
N LEU A 300 10.40 12.04 22.53
CA LEU A 300 9.07 11.78 21.97
C LEU A 300 9.16 11.05 20.62
N MET A 301 10.05 11.51 19.74
CA MET A 301 10.24 10.89 18.44
C MET A 301 10.78 9.47 18.54
N ASP A 302 11.79 9.26 19.39
CA ASP A 302 12.36 7.94 19.66
C ASP A 302 11.29 6.99 20.23
N PHE A 303 10.46 7.48 21.16
CA PHE A 303 9.35 6.70 21.71
C PHE A 303 8.35 6.27 20.64
N LEU A 304 7.88 7.19 19.79
CA LEU A 304 6.90 6.88 18.76
C LEU A 304 7.49 6.01 17.64
N THR A 305 8.72 6.27 17.20
CA THR A 305 9.35 5.52 16.09
C THR A 305 9.82 4.13 16.52
N TYR A 306 10.57 4.00 17.61
CA TYR A 306 11.00 2.69 18.11
C TYR A 306 9.84 1.93 18.74
N GLY A 307 8.94 2.61 19.45
CA GLY A 307 7.76 2.01 20.05
C GLY A 307 6.77 1.45 19.05
N THR A 308 6.77 1.90 17.80
CA THR A 308 5.94 1.32 16.74
C THR A 308 6.70 0.32 15.86
N SER A 309 7.94 -0.03 16.23
CA SER A 309 8.86 -0.87 15.44
C SER A 309 9.15 -2.25 16.05
N TYR A 310 8.32 -2.73 16.99
CA TYR A 310 8.57 -3.99 17.70
C TYR A 310 8.38 -5.26 16.84
N ASP A 311 7.73 -5.17 15.67
CA ASP A 311 7.49 -6.29 14.74
C ASP A 311 8.52 -6.37 13.59
N ASN A 312 9.64 -5.62 13.63
CA ASN A 312 10.65 -5.66 12.57
C ASN A 312 11.99 -6.20 13.09
N PRO A 313 12.31 -7.48 12.84
CA PRO A 313 13.59 -8.07 13.22
C PRO A 313 14.74 -7.59 12.32
N ASN A 314 14.50 -7.05 11.11
CA ASN A 314 15.58 -6.56 10.23
C ASN A 314 16.21 -5.21 10.66
N ILE A 315 15.75 -4.61 11.77
CA ILE A 315 16.43 -3.48 12.41
C ILE A 315 17.36 -4.01 13.54
N THR A 316 17.65 -5.31 13.61
CA THR A 316 18.41 -5.91 14.73
C THR A 316 19.89 -6.20 14.46
N SER A 317 20.48 -5.90 13.31
CA SER A 317 21.92 -6.13 13.08
C SER A 317 22.73 -4.85 12.97
N ILE A 318 22.97 -4.20 14.11
CA ILE A 318 24.25 -3.49 14.27
C ILE A 318 25.12 -4.46 15.07
N ASN A 319 26.13 -5.05 14.41
CA ASN A 319 27.07 -6.01 14.99
C ASN A 319 27.45 -5.63 16.43
N GLU A 320 27.30 -6.59 17.35
CA GLU A 320 27.62 -6.41 18.77
C GLU A 320 29.12 -6.10 18.99
N GLU A 321 29.97 -6.44 18.02
CA GLU A 321 31.43 -6.36 18.10
C GLU A 321 32.04 -4.96 17.89
N ASP A 322 31.29 -3.95 17.39
CA ASP A 322 31.87 -2.64 17.01
C ASP A 322 31.59 -1.48 17.98
N THR A 323 30.97 -1.72 19.14
CA THR A 323 30.48 -0.62 20.01
C THR A 323 31.49 -0.23 21.10
N LYS A 324 32.26 0.85 20.89
CA LYS A 324 33.24 1.38 21.87
C LYS A 324 32.76 2.60 22.69
N ASN A 325 31.59 3.20 22.42
CA ASN A 325 31.16 4.45 23.05
C ASN A 325 29.88 4.33 23.91
N CYS A 326 29.85 5.03 25.05
CA CYS A 326 28.76 4.99 26.04
C CYS A 326 27.42 5.58 25.52
N GLU A 327 27.46 6.51 24.57
CA GLU A 327 26.27 7.14 23.99
C GLU A 327 25.45 6.16 23.14
N ASP A 328 26.12 5.29 22.38
CA ASP A 328 25.47 4.27 21.54
C ASP A 328 24.76 3.21 22.39
N ILE A 329 25.34 2.86 23.54
CA ILE A 329 24.76 1.91 24.50
C ILE A 329 23.47 2.50 25.11
N ALA A 330 23.49 3.77 25.51
CA ALA A 330 22.31 4.43 26.07
C ALA A 330 21.16 4.53 25.05
N LYS A 331 21.49 4.83 23.79
CA LYS A 331 20.53 4.86 22.68
C LYS A 331 19.90 3.48 22.43
N ARG A 332 20.69 2.41 22.40
CA ARG A 332 20.19 1.02 22.28
C ARG A 332 19.27 0.63 23.43
N MET A 333 19.60 1.02 24.66
CA MET A 333 18.74 0.75 25.81
C MET A 333 17.39 1.47 25.72
N MET A 334 17.37 2.73 25.28
CA MET A 334 16.15 3.48 25.03
C MET A 334 15.30 2.80 23.96
N GLU A 335 15.90 2.44 22.82
CA GLU A 335 15.21 1.73 21.73
C GLU A 335 14.56 0.42 22.21
N LYS A 336 15.30 -0.42 22.95
CA LYS A 336 14.79 -1.68 23.51
C LYS A 336 13.61 -1.45 24.46
N ARG A 337 13.68 -0.41 25.30
CA ARG A 337 12.57 -0.02 26.19
C ARG A 337 11.35 0.45 25.42
N CYS A 338 11.53 1.36 24.46
CA CYS A 338 10.44 1.86 23.63
C CYS A 338 9.76 0.73 22.85
N ARG A 339 10.52 -0.20 22.24
CA ARG A 339 9.96 -1.37 21.55
C ARG A 339 9.14 -2.26 22.49
N LYS A 340 9.66 -2.60 23.67
CA LYS A 340 8.94 -3.42 24.65
C LYS A 340 7.66 -2.73 25.14
N PHE A 341 7.76 -1.43 25.46
CA PHE A 341 6.61 -0.61 25.84
C PHE A 341 5.58 -0.57 24.72
N GLY A 342 6.05 -0.37 23.49
CA GLY A 342 5.27 -0.34 22.27
C GLY A 342 4.47 -1.61 22.04
N LYS A 343 5.11 -2.76 22.18
CA LYS A 343 4.49 -4.08 22.07
C LYS A 343 3.38 -4.29 23.10
N GLN A 344 3.61 -3.89 24.36
CA GLN A 344 2.63 -4.01 25.45
C GLN A 344 1.42 -3.10 25.26
N ASN A 345 1.60 -1.96 24.59
CA ASN A 345 0.54 -0.97 24.37
C ASN A 345 0.00 -0.98 22.93
N HIS A 346 0.41 -1.95 22.10
CA HIS A 346 0.01 -2.10 20.70
C HIS A 346 0.20 -0.82 19.87
N LEU A 347 1.35 -0.16 20.01
CA LEU A 347 1.64 1.07 19.27
C LEU A 347 1.80 0.80 17.77
N VAL A 348 1.03 1.49 16.93
CA VAL A 348 1.08 1.32 15.47
C VAL A 348 1.71 2.52 14.76
N ARG A 349 2.49 2.26 13.70
CA ARG A 349 3.10 3.32 12.87
C ARG A 349 2.07 4.17 12.13
N ARG A 350 0.87 3.64 11.89
CA ARG A 350 -0.22 4.43 11.30
C ARG A 350 -1.51 4.21 12.07
N SER A 351 -2.09 5.29 12.57
CA SER A 351 -3.38 5.30 13.26
C SER A 351 -4.25 6.40 12.66
N CYS A 352 -5.55 6.13 12.50
CA CYS A 352 -6.56 7.09 12.06
C CYS A 352 -6.09 8.09 10.98
N SER A 353 -5.48 7.58 9.90
CA SER A 353 -4.90 8.43 8.86
C SER A 353 -5.36 8.03 7.45
N PHE A 354 -5.30 8.97 6.53
CA PHE A 354 -5.51 8.79 5.09
C PHE A 354 -4.30 9.38 4.36
N VAL A 355 -3.65 8.59 3.52
CA VAL A 355 -2.47 9.01 2.76
C VAL A 355 -2.68 8.63 1.29
N SER A 356 -2.48 9.56 0.38
CA SER A 356 -2.67 9.35 -1.06
C SER A 356 -1.55 10.03 -1.85
N ASN A 357 -1.00 9.33 -2.85
CA ASN A 357 0.08 9.78 -3.74
C ASN A 357 1.38 10.22 -3.02
N ILE A 358 1.71 9.60 -1.89
CA ILE A 358 2.92 9.90 -1.13
C ILE A 358 3.67 8.59 -0.88
N ASP A 359 4.96 8.56 -1.22
CA ASP A 359 5.86 7.49 -0.81
C ASP A 359 6.24 7.69 0.66
N VAL A 360 6.06 6.64 1.46
CA VAL A 360 6.22 6.73 2.91
C VAL A 360 7.17 5.63 3.33
N HIS A 361 8.33 6.04 3.84
CA HIS A 361 9.32 5.09 4.31
C HIS A 361 8.73 4.16 5.38
N PRO A 362 9.03 2.84 5.37
CA PRO A 362 8.41 1.87 6.29
C PRO A 362 8.58 2.18 7.78
N SER A 363 9.61 2.95 8.17
CA SER A 363 9.87 3.35 9.55
C SER A 363 9.19 4.67 9.97
N ALA A 364 8.55 5.38 9.03
CA ALA A 364 7.86 6.63 9.33
C ALA A 364 6.54 6.36 10.08
N VAL A 365 6.14 7.32 10.92
CA VAL A 365 4.93 7.27 11.74
C VAL A 365 3.94 8.33 11.25
N ILE A 366 2.70 7.96 10.94
CA ILE A 366 1.64 8.89 10.51
C ILE A 366 0.39 8.66 11.36
N MET A 367 0.04 9.62 12.19
CA MET A 367 -1.06 9.49 13.15
C MET A 367 -2.11 10.59 12.94
N ASN A 368 -3.38 10.24 13.01
CA ASN A 368 -4.49 11.20 12.99
C ASN A 368 -4.34 12.23 11.86
N SER A 369 -4.03 11.81 10.63
CA SER A 369 -3.65 12.74 9.56
C SER A 369 -4.30 12.42 8.22
N VAL A 370 -4.67 13.46 7.47
CA VAL A 370 -5.05 13.38 6.05
C VAL A 370 -3.93 14.03 5.24
N LEU A 371 -3.29 13.25 4.37
CA LEU A 371 -2.19 13.69 3.52
C LEU A 371 -2.50 13.32 2.07
N VAL A 372 -2.70 14.32 1.23
CA VAL A 372 -3.01 14.11 -0.19
C VAL A 372 -2.03 14.91 -1.03
N CYS A 373 -1.31 14.24 -1.91
CA CYS A 373 -0.55 14.92 -2.96
C CYS A 373 -1.32 14.82 -4.29
N MET A 374 -1.48 15.93 -5.00
CA MET A 374 -1.98 15.90 -6.37
C MET A 374 -0.80 15.80 -7.33
N ASN A 375 -1.03 15.28 -8.54
CA ASN A 375 -0.02 15.26 -9.58
C ASN A 375 -0.22 16.51 -10.45
N SER A 376 0.86 17.17 -10.86
CA SER A 376 0.79 18.27 -11.82
C SER A 376 0.37 17.73 -13.20
N GLU A 377 -0.41 18.51 -13.96
CA GLU A 377 -0.84 18.12 -15.33
C GLU A 377 0.37 17.86 -16.26
N GLU A 378 1.49 18.57 -16.07
CA GLU A 378 2.70 18.45 -16.89
C GLU A 378 3.54 17.19 -16.59
N GLU A 379 3.63 16.74 -15.33
CA GLU A 379 4.39 15.52 -14.95
C GLU A 379 3.71 14.22 -15.35
N SER A 380 2.41 14.26 -15.69
CA SER A 380 1.67 13.09 -16.21
C SER A 380 2.27 12.51 -17.50
N THR A 381 3.08 13.29 -18.23
CA THR A 381 3.65 12.93 -19.53
C THR A 381 5.09 12.38 -19.47
N LYS A 382 5.77 12.44 -18.31
CA LYS A 382 7.17 11.98 -18.17
C LYS A 382 7.27 10.82 -17.18
N HIS A 383 7.43 9.61 -17.74
CA HIS A 383 7.89 8.33 -17.16
C HIS A 383 7.77 8.04 -15.64
N ASN A 384 7.23 6.84 -15.37
CA ASN A 384 7.27 6.03 -14.15
C ASN A 384 6.79 6.72 -12.86
N SER A 385 5.56 6.42 -12.45
CA SER A 385 5.10 6.18 -11.07
C SER A 385 5.79 6.91 -9.89
N ILE A 386 6.28 8.13 -10.05
CA ILE A 386 6.84 8.88 -8.93
C ILE A 386 5.64 9.47 -8.21
N ARG A 387 5.28 8.87 -7.08
CA ARG A 387 4.41 9.51 -6.09
C ARG A 387 4.99 10.92 -5.86
N SER A 388 4.18 11.95 -6.02
CA SER A 388 4.63 13.35 -5.96
C SER A 388 5.05 13.81 -4.56
N GLY A 389 4.81 12.97 -3.53
CA GLY A 389 5.34 13.18 -2.19
C GLY A 389 6.25 12.06 -1.67
N ASN A 390 7.10 12.40 -0.71
CA ASN A 390 8.04 11.54 -0.01
C ASN A 390 8.06 11.86 1.50
N ILE A 391 8.10 10.83 2.34
CA ILE A 391 8.30 10.93 3.79
C ILE A 391 9.45 10.02 4.20
N GLY A 392 10.52 10.64 4.71
CA GLY A 392 11.78 9.99 5.08
C GLY A 392 11.71 9.09 6.33
N LYS A 393 12.82 8.40 6.59
CA LYS A 393 12.96 7.46 7.72
C LYS A 393 12.79 8.17 9.06
N TYR A 394 12.27 7.44 10.05
CA TYR A 394 12.03 7.91 11.43
C TYR A 394 11.29 9.25 11.57
N SER A 395 10.58 9.69 10.53
CA SER A 395 9.79 10.92 10.57
C SER A 395 8.39 10.66 11.09
N ILE A 396 7.83 11.65 11.77
CA ILE A 396 6.52 11.60 12.42
C ILE A 396 5.67 12.71 11.85
N LEU A 397 4.50 12.35 11.32
CA LEU A 397 3.45 13.27 10.96
C LEU A 397 2.24 12.99 11.85
N GLU A 398 1.84 13.96 12.65
CA GLU A 398 0.66 13.81 13.50
C GLU A 398 -0.31 14.98 13.36
N HIS A 399 -1.61 14.70 13.52
CA HIS A 399 -2.65 15.73 13.54
C HIS A 399 -2.57 16.70 12.36
N THR A 400 -2.32 16.19 11.16
CA THR A 400 -2.07 17.01 9.96
C THR A 400 -3.22 16.82 8.96
N ASN A 401 -3.72 17.91 8.37
CA ASN A 401 -4.68 17.87 7.27
C ASN A 401 -4.13 18.67 6.10
N LEU A 402 -3.40 17.99 5.21
CA LEU A 402 -2.63 18.61 4.16
C LEU A 402 -3.04 18.11 2.78
N VAL A 403 -3.28 19.05 1.86
CA VAL A 403 -3.37 18.80 0.43
C VAL A 403 -2.29 19.60 -0.29
N ALA A 404 -1.33 18.93 -0.95
CA ALA A 404 -0.23 19.55 -1.67
C ALA A 404 -0.39 19.34 -3.19
N GLN A 405 -0.36 20.41 -3.99
CA GLN A 405 -0.49 20.32 -5.45
C GLN A 405 0.84 20.01 -6.15
N ASN A 406 1.94 20.68 -5.76
CA ASN A 406 3.24 20.56 -6.42
C ASN A 406 4.27 19.73 -5.61
N GLY A 407 3.79 18.80 -4.80
CA GLY A 407 4.63 17.84 -4.08
C GLY A 407 4.82 18.09 -2.59
N LEU A 408 5.21 17.04 -1.87
CA LEU A 408 5.48 17.03 -0.43
C LEU A 408 6.79 16.29 -0.15
N ASP A 409 7.81 16.94 0.39
CA ASP A 409 9.08 16.29 0.71
C ASP A 409 9.44 16.50 2.19
N ILE A 410 9.16 15.48 3.00
CA ILE A 410 9.55 15.46 4.41
C ILE A 410 10.80 14.60 4.54
N GLY A 411 11.89 15.22 4.99
CA GLY A 411 13.16 14.57 5.26
C GLY A 411 13.09 13.48 6.32
N SER A 412 14.25 12.94 6.66
CA SER A 412 14.42 11.93 7.72
C SER A 412 14.46 12.58 9.11
N ASP A 413 14.06 11.85 10.14
CA ASP A 413 14.13 12.33 11.53
C ASP A 413 13.36 13.65 11.76
N CYS A 414 12.22 13.83 11.07
CA CYS A 414 11.38 15.04 11.20
C CYS A 414 10.16 14.84 12.09
N LEU A 415 9.68 15.89 12.76
CA LEU A 415 8.37 15.94 13.40
C LEU A 415 7.50 17.03 12.78
N VAL A 416 6.39 16.65 12.15
CA VAL A 416 5.41 17.60 11.61
C VAL A 416 4.09 17.41 12.33
N SER A 417 3.56 18.47 12.95
CA SER A 417 2.31 18.41 13.71
C SER A 417 1.39 19.59 13.43
N GLY A 418 0.08 19.34 13.32
CA GLY A 418 -0.93 20.41 13.27
C GLY A 418 -1.00 21.17 11.95
N LEU A 419 -0.18 20.82 10.96
CA LEU A 419 -0.18 21.47 9.65
C LEU A 419 -1.54 21.24 8.98
N ARG A 420 -2.23 22.31 8.59
CA ARG A 420 -3.62 22.23 8.12
C ARG A 420 -3.91 23.24 7.02
N GLY A 421 -4.42 22.76 5.89
CA GLY A 421 -4.72 23.58 4.72
C GLY A 421 -4.31 22.94 3.39
N TYR A 422 -4.24 23.77 2.35
CA TYR A 422 -3.75 23.37 1.03
C TYR A 422 -2.50 24.18 0.65
N SER A 423 -1.60 23.59 -0.14
CA SER A 423 -0.42 24.29 -0.67
C SER A 423 -0.37 24.16 -2.18
N LYS A 424 -0.27 25.30 -2.88
CA LYS A 424 0.07 25.32 -4.31
C LYS A 424 1.53 24.94 -4.51
N ASP A 425 2.42 25.42 -3.65
CA ASP A 425 3.84 25.18 -3.74
C ASP A 425 4.26 23.83 -3.14
N LYS A 426 5.45 23.37 -3.53
CA LYS A 426 6.07 22.19 -2.95
C LYS A 426 6.41 22.44 -1.47
N ILE A 427 5.87 21.63 -0.58
CA ILE A 427 6.23 21.67 0.84
C ILE A 427 7.51 20.86 1.04
N THR A 428 8.53 21.45 1.67
CA THR A 428 9.78 20.77 2.00
C THR A 428 10.16 20.99 3.46
N VAL A 429 10.42 19.91 4.19
CA VAL A 429 10.96 19.93 5.56
C VAL A 429 12.30 19.17 5.56
N PRO A 430 13.45 19.81 5.83
CA PRO A 430 14.75 19.15 5.87
C PRO A 430 14.88 18.15 7.00
N ASP A 431 15.85 17.25 6.86
CA ASP A 431 16.17 16.25 7.88
C ASP A 431 16.39 16.87 9.28
N GLY A 432 15.91 16.18 10.31
CA GLY A 432 16.13 16.56 11.71
C GLY A 432 15.35 17.79 12.18
N MET A 433 14.33 18.23 11.44
CA MET A 433 13.53 19.42 11.77
C MET A 433 12.17 19.09 12.38
N CYS A 434 11.70 19.97 13.25
CA CYS A 434 10.38 19.94 13.86
C CYS A 434 9.58 21.16 13.40
N LEU A 435 8.44 20.93 12.76
CA LEU A 435 7.47 21.95 12.34
C LEU A 435 6.13 21.68 13.03
N GLN A 436 5.68 22.59 13.87
CA GLN A 436 4.35 22.53 14.46
C GLN A 436 3.55 23.80 14.16
N VAL A 437 2.30 23.64 13.76
CA VAL A 437 1.40 24.76 13.49
C VAL A 437 0.35 24.85 14.60
N VAL A 438 0.37 25.94 15.36
CA VAL A 438 -0.45 26.10 16.56
C VAL A 438 -1.36 27.32 16.40
N PRO A 439 -2.67 27.23 16.70
CA PRO A 439 -3.56 28.39 16.63
C PRO A 439 -3.29 29.34 17.80
N LEU A 440 -3.43 30.64 17.57
CA LEU A 440 -3.32 31.66 18.61
C LEU A 440 -4.69 32.10 19.12
N LYS A 441 -4.75 32.62 20.35
CA LYS A 441 -5.97 33.23 20.91
C LYS A 441 -6.29 34.54 20.18
N CYS A 442 -7.58 34.82 20.01
CA CYS A 442 -8.09 36.07 19.45
C CYS A 442 -7.45 37.33 20.04
N GLY A 443 -7.16 38.30 19.17
CA GLY A 443 -6.75 39.64 19.57
C GLY A 443 -5.32 39.76 20.10
N TRP A 444 -4.44 38.76 19.93
CA TRP A 444 -3.03 38.90 20.31
C TRP A 444 -2.44 40.13 19.57
N ASN A 445 -2.10 41.17 20.33
CA ASN A 445 -1.75 42.47 19.76
C ASN A 445 -0.24 42.52 19.45
N LYS A 446 0.12 42.95 18.23
CA LYS A 446 1.52 43.07 17.76
C LYS A 446 2.39 43.97 18.64
N ASP A 447 1.77 44.93 19.35
CA ASP A 447 2.46 45.91 20.19
C ASP A 447 2.28 45.70 21.70
N ASN A 448 1.39 44.80 22.14
CA ASN A 448 1.12 44.59 23.57
C ASN A 448 0.52 43.20 23.84
N GLU A 449 1.31 42.25 24.32
CA GLU A 449 0.93 40.83 24.53
C GLU A 449 -0.27 40.56 25.48
N ASN A 450 -0.91 41.61 26.03
CA ASN A 450 -1.90 41.53 27.12
C ASN A 450 -3.33 42.00 26.76
N ILE A 451 -3.63 42.37 25.52
CA ILE A 451 -5.00 42.77 25.12
C ILE A 451 -5.64 41.63 24.34
N ILE A 452 -6.82 41.18 24.75
CA ILE A 452 -7.64 40.14 24.09
C ILE A 452 -8.93 40.83 23.66
N SER A 453 -9.28 40.78 22.36
CA SER A 453 -10.55 41.28 21.81
C SER A 453 -11.38 40.13 21.25
N ASP A 454 -12.71 40.24 21.29
CA ASP A 454 -13.65 39.15 20.97
C ASP A 454 -13.88 38.87 19.46
N ASP A 455 -13.10 39.44 18.54
CA ASP A 455 -13.19 39.15 17.10
C ASP A 455 -12.28 37.98 16.67
N VAL A 456 -12.82 37.07 15.85
CA VAL A 456 -12.19 35.81 15.39
C VAL A 456 -10.99 36.06 14.48
N ALA A 457 -9.76 35.98 15.01
CA ALA A 457 -8.54 36.05 14.20
C ALA A 457 -8.03 34.63 13.86
N ASN A 458 -7.85 34.33 12.56
CA ASN A 458 -7.26 33.08 12.03
C ASN A 458 -5.72 33.11 12.05
N ASP A 459 -5.13 33.47 13.19
CA ASP A 459 -3.68 33.60 13.32
C ASP A 459 -3.06 32.29 13.83
N TYR A 460 -2.03 31.82 13.12
CA TYR A 460 -1.27 30.62 13.47
C TYR A 460 0.19 30.96 13.68
N VAL A 461 0.82 30.35 14.66
CA VAL A 461 2.29 30.39 14.81
C VAL A 461 2.90 29.14 14.20
N TYR A 462 3.91 29.34 13.35
CA TYR A 462 4.68 28.25 12.75
C TYR A 462 5.91 28.00 13.61
N MET A 463 5.81 27.04 14.51
CA MET A 463 6.88 26.65 15.42
C MET A 463 7.87 25.74 14.70
N TYR A 464 8.94 26.33 14.19
CA TYR A 464 10.06 25.63 13.53
C TYR A 464 11.30 25.58 14.44
N LEU A 465 11.90 24.39 14.63
CA LEU A 465 13.16 24.19 15.37
C LEU A 465 13.84 22.87 14.98
N GLY A 466 15.12 22.69 15.30
CA GLY A 466 15.79 21.39 15.17
C GLY A 466 15.33 20.41 16.26
N VAL A 467 15.11 19.14 15.91
CA VAL A 467 14.63 18.08 16.84
C VAL A 467 15.55 17.90 18.06
N SER A 468 16.84 18.18 17.89
CA SER A 468 17.87 18.01 18.93
C SER A 468 18.37 19.35 19.50
N ASP A 469 17.71 20.46 19.16
CA ASP A 469 18.07 21.78 19.68
C ASP A 469 17.71 21.90 21.18
N PRO A 470 18.65 22.35 22.05
CA PRO A 470 18.41 22.38 23.48
C PRO A 470 17.60 23.61 23.92
N ILE A 471 16.33 23.41 24.24
CA ILE A 471 15.37 24.48 24.56
C ILE A 471 15.84 25.45 25.67
N LYS A 472 16.45 24.91 26.73
CA LYS A 472 16.86 25.66 27.95
C LYS A 472 18.32 26.13 27.92
N LYS A 473 19.04 25.91 26.82
CA LYS A 473 20.43 26.37 26.64
C LYS A 473 20.52 27.16 25.33
N ASN A 474 21.66 27.78 25.07
CA ASN A 474 21.88 28.57 23.87
C ASN A 474 23.14 28.10 23.15
N SER A 475 23.06 26.90 22.57
CA SER A 475 24.18 26.26 21.87
C SER A 475 23.87 25.97 20.41
N MET A 476 22.64 25.58 20.07
CA MET A 476 22.24 25.23 18.70
C MET A 476 20.90 25.85 18.29
N ILE A 477 20.77 26.19 17.01
CA ILE A 477 19.55 26.64 16.34
C ILE A 477 19.46 25.96 14.97
N TYR A 478 18.34 25.31 14.69
CA TYR A 478 18.10 24.52 13.46
C TYR A 478 19.18 23.45 13.22
N GLY A 479 19.69 22.83 14.29
CA GLY A 479 20.76 21.83 14.22
C GLY A 479 22.17 22.39 13.95
N LEU A 480 22.35 23.72 13.95
CA LEU A 480 23.65 24.38 13.78
C LEU A 480 24.13 25.02 15.07
N GLU A 481 25.44 25.01 15.31
CA GLU A 481 26.03 25.79 16.40
C GLU A 481 25.71 27.28 16.26
N LEU A 482 25.41 27.93 17.38
CA LEU A 482 24.90 29.30 17.42
C LEU A 482 25.81 30.32 16.68
N ASN A 483 27.13 30.18 16.79
CA ASN A 483 28.08 31.06 16.12
C ASN A 483 28.05 30.87 14.59
N LEU A 484 27.96 29.62 14.14
CA LEU A 484 27.87 29.29 12.72
C LEU A 484 26.54 29.75 12.13
N PHE A 485 25.46 29.65 12.89
CA PHE A 485 24.15 30.19 12.53
C PHE A 485 24.23 31.70 12.24
N PHE A 486 24.83 32.49 13.13
CA PHE A 486 24.99 33.93 12.90
C PHE A 486 25.88 34.25 11.71
N GLN A 487 26.98 33.50 11.54
CA GLN A 487 27.88 33.68 10.41
C GLN A 487 27.19 33.45 9.06
N ARG A 488 26.33 32.42 8.96
CA ARG A 488 25.65 32.07 7.70
C ARG A 488 24.44 32.94 7.38
N THR A 489 23.73 33.39 8.41
CA THR A 489 22.49 34.17 8.26
C THR A 489 22.71 35.68 8.27
N GLY A 490 23.83 36.15 8.84
CA GLY A 490 24.06 37.58 9.09
C GLY A 490 23.16 38.18 10.18
N LEU A 491 22.44 37.34 10.94
CA LEU A 491 21.63 37.78 12.07
C LEU A 491 22.53 38.16 13.26
N THR A 492 21.98 38.97 14.15
CA THR A 492 22.59 39.38 15.42
C THR A 492 21.76 38.87 16.59
N LYS A 493 22.31 38.94 17.80
CA LYS A 493 21.55 38.56 19.02
C LYS A 493 20.27 39.39 19.20
N ASN A 494 20.28 40.65 18.78
CA ASN A 494 19.12 41.54 18.89
C ASN A 494 17.99 41.18 17.92
N ASP A 495 18.29 40.41 16.86
CA ASP A 495 17.26 39.88 15.96
C ASP A 495 16.46 38.73 16.59
N LEU A 496 17.01 38.09 17.64
CA LEU A 496 16.44 36.90 18.29
C LEU A 496 15.93 37.17 19.70
N TRP A 497 16.64 37.96 20.50
CA TRP A 497 16.30 38.22 21.89
C TRP A 497 16.01 39.69 22.15
N ASP A 498 15.13 39.93 23.11
CA ASP A 498 14.89 41.28 23.63
C ASP A 498 16.14 41.79 24.36
N VAL A 499 16.44 43.07 24.17
CA VAL A 499 17.61 43.75 24.77
C VAL A 499 17.58 43.68 26.31
N SER A 500 16.39 43.58 26.91
CA SER A 500 16.21 43.44 28.35
C SER A 500 16.63 42.09 28.94
N VAL A 501 16.82 41.06 28.11
CA VAL A 501 17.17 39.70 28.59
C VAL A 501 18.68 39.58 28.78
N PRO A 502 19.18 39.35 30.03
CA PRO A 502 20.61 39.19 30.28
C PRO A 502 21.19 38.01 29.50
N GLY A 503 22.44 38.14 29.02
CA GLY A 503 23.08 37.14 28.15
C GLY A 503 23.07 35.70 28.71
N MET A 504 23.22 35.52 30.02
CA MET A 504 23.17 34.19 30.67
C MET A 504 21.77 33.55 30.70
N LYS A 505 20.72 34.32 30.41
CA LYS A 505 19.32 33.87 30.35
C LYS A 505 18.77 33.79 28.92
N GLN A 506 19.55 34.17 27.91
CA GLN A 506 19.18 34.02 26.50
C GLN A 506 19.21 32.54 26.15
N THR A 507 18.07 31.96 25.78
CA THR A 507 17.87 30.53 25.45
C THR A 507 16.87 30.41 24.31
N LEU A 508 16.68 29.22 23.73
CA LEU A 508 15.62 29.03 22.72
C LEU A 508 14.23 29.25 23.30
N TRP A 509 14.04 28.97 24.60
CA TRP A 509 12.78 29.20 25.31
C TRP A 509 12.25 30.65 25.16
N ASN A 510 13.15 31.63 25.09
CA ASN A 510 12.81 33.06 24.96
C ASN A 510 13.31 33.72 23.65
N ALA A 511 13.80 32.95 22.69
CA ALA A 511 14.19 33.47 21.37
C ALA A 511 12.96 33.65 20.46
N LYS A 512 12.83 34.81 19.80
CA LYS A 512 11.76 35.14 18.85
C LYS A 512 12.03 34.52 17.47
N LEU A 513 11.85 33.21 17.37
CA LEU A 513 12.15 32.44 16.15
C LEU A 513 10.93 32.13 15.28
N HIS A 514 9.74 32.11 15.87
CA HIS A 514 8.58 31.46 15.26
C HIS A 514 7.62 32.50 14.66
N PRO A 515 7.49 32.60 13.33
CA PRO A 515 6.65 33.61 12.71
C PRO A 515 5.17 33.33 12.93
N VAL A 516 4.38 34.41 13.03
CA VAL A 516 2.92 34.35 13.02
C VAL A 516 2.41 34.63 11.61
N VAL A 517 1.53 33.77 11.13
CA VAL A 517 0.98 33.79 9.77
C VAL A 517 -0.54 33.83 9.84
N GLN A 518 -1.14 34.60 8.94
CA GLN A 518 -2.58 34.66 8.75
C GLN A 518 -3.02 33.65 7.69
N HIS A 519 -3.97 32.81 8.06
CA HIS A 519 -4.54 31.83 7.16
C HIS A 519 -5.75 32.45 6.43
N ASN A 520 -5.58 32.77 5.15
CA ASN A 520 -6.64 33.30 4.29
C ASN A 520 -7.58 32.17 3.83
N THR A 521 -8.88 32.35 3.98
CA THR A 521 -9.90 31.44 3.42
C THR A 521 -10.07 31.70 1.93
N CYS A 522 -9.78 30.73 1.08
CA CYS A 522 -10.09 30.79 -0.36
C CYS A 522 -11.49 30.21 -0.64
N SER A 523 -12.19 30.75 -1.64
CA SER A 523 -13.48 30.24 -2.11
C SER A 523 -13.32 28.91 -2.84
N ALA A 524 -14.34 28.06 -2.71
CA ALA A 524 -14.38 26.72 -3.30
C ALA A 524 -14.55 26.78 -4.82
N ASP A 525 -13.48 26.51 -5.56
CA ASP A 525 -13.59 25.94 -6.92
C ASP A 525 -13.32 24.43 -6.86
N GLU A 526 -13.69 23.75 -7.95
CA GLU A 526 -14.05 22.34 -8.15
C GLU A 526 -13.11 21.23 -7.59
N THR A 527 -12.03 21.56 -6.87
CA THR A 527 -11.00 20.62 -6.38
C THR A 527 -11.14 20.16 -4.92
N MET A 528 -12.33 20.30 -4.30
CA MET A 528 -12.65 19.67 -3.00
C MET A 528 -11.80 20.12 -1.79
N THR A 529 -11.15 21.28 -1.84
CA THR A 529 -10.39 21.83 -0.69
C THR A 529 -10.96 23.16 -0.22
N VAL A 530 -11.94 23.10 0.68
CA VAL A 530 -12.20 24.22 1.60
C VAL A 530 -11.08 24.18 2.63
N GLY A 531 -10.13 25.11 2.55
CA GLY A 531 -8.98 25.14 3.44
C GLY A 531 -8.16 26.41 3.28
N ASN A 532 -7.44 26.75 4.33
CA ASN A 532 -6.52 27.89 4.32
C ASN A 532 -5.30 27.57 3.45
N GLU A 533 -4.80 28.55 2.70
CA GLU A 533 -3.53 28.40 1.97
C GLU A 533 -2.37 28.33 2.96
N ILE A 534 -1.53 27.30 2.81
CA ILE A 534 -0.29 27.12 3.57
C ILE A 534 0.82 27.79 2.78
N ASP A 535 1.37 28.87 3.34
CA ASP A 535 2.53 29.56 2.78
C ASP A 535 3.75 29.35 3.69
N LEU A 536 4.71 28.56 3.20
CA LEU A 536 6.01 28.30 3.86
C LEU A 536 7.17 29.05 3.17
N SER A 537 6.89 29.98 2.26
CA SER A 537 7.91 30.72 1.50
C SER A 537 8.87 31.50 2.42
N SER A 538 8.35 32.11 3.49
CA SER A 538 9.13 32.79 4.53
C SER A 538 10.01 31.84 5.37
N LEU A 539 9.81 30.53 5.32
CA LEU A 539 10.63 29.53 6.01
C LEU A 539 11.59 28.78 5.08
N SER A 540 11.49 29.00 3.76
CA SER A 540 12.29 28.27 2.78
C SER A 540 13.81 28.51 2.91
N TRP A 541 14.23 29.64 3.49
CA TRP A 541 15.63 29.91 3.82
C TRP A 541 16.24 28.87 4.77
N ILE A 542 15.45 28.27 5.66
CA ILE A 542 15.92 27.26 6.62
C ILE A 542 16.32 25.98 5.88
N THR A 543 15.55 25.61 4.86
CA THR A 543 15.88 24.46 3.99
C THR A 543 17.22 24.65 3.27
N LYS A 544 17.54 25.87 2.85
CA LYS A 544 18.82 26.19 2.22
C LYS A 544 19.95 26.33 3.24
N LEU A 545 19.66 26.79 4.45
CA LEU A 545 20.63 26.88 5.56
C LEU A 545 21.18 25.49 5.93
N CYS A 546 20.29 24.49 6.03
CA CYS A 546 20.69 23.13 6.41
C CYS A 546 21.44 22.38 5.29
N LYS A 547 21.22 22.74 4.01
CA LYS A 547 21.85 22.08 2.86
C LYS A 547 23.17 22.72 2.39
N SER A 548 23.43 23.98 2.73
CA SER A 548 24.61 24.72 2.26
C SER A 548 25.79 24.60 3.23
N SER A 549 27.02 24.58 2.71
CA SER A 549 28.25 24.65 3.51
C SER A 549 28.73 26.09 3.76
N GLY A 550 28.21 27.07 3.00
CA GLY A 550 28.58 28.49 3.02
C GLY A 550 27.43 29.44 3.38
N SER A 551 27.54 30.70 2.94
CA SER A 551 26.48 31.72 3.08
C SER A 551 25.23 31.37 2.27
N LEU A 552 24.08 31.92 2.69
CA LEU A 552 22.80 31.74 2.00
C LEU A 552 22.83 32.34 0.58
N SER A 553 22.09 31.74 -0.36
CA SER A 553 21.88 32.31 -1.70
C SER A 553 20.98 33.55 -1.65
N ASP A 554 20.95 34.33 -2.72
CA ASP A 554 20.14 35.56 -2.79
C ASP A 554 18.64 35.29 -2.58
N GLU A 555 18.12 34.17 -3.10
CA GLU A 555 16.73 33.77 -2.87
C GLU A 555 16.45 33.41 -1.40
N ALA A 556 17.42 32.76 -0.75
CA ALA A 556 17.31 32.41 0.66
C ALA A 556 17.45 33.65 1.56
N LEU A 557 18.28 34.63 1.17
CA LEU A 557 18.37 35.91 1.87
C LEU A 557 17.08 36.72 1.75
N LYS A 558 16.38 36.66 0.60
CA LYS A 558 15.05 37.25 0.43
C LYS A 558 14.03 36.62 1.38
N SER A 559 13.94 35.28 1.39
CA SER A 559 13.07 34.54 2.31
C SER A 559 13.38 34.83 3.78
N LEU A 560 14.68 34.94 4.14
CA LEU A 560 15.09 35.37 5.48
C LEU A 560 14.64 36.80 5.78
N GLY A 561 14.71 37.72 4.82
CA GLY A 561 14.18 39.08 4.93
C GLY A 561 12.68 39.11 5.23
N ASP A 562 11.90 38.31 4.49
CA ASP A 562 10.45 38.16 4.70
C ASP A 562 10.16 37.61 6.10
N TRP A 563 10.92 36.61 6.56
CA TRP A 563 10.83 36.09 7.93
C TRP A 563 11.14 37.15 9.00
N LYS A 564 12.12 38.03 8.76
CA LYS A 564 12.45 39.14 9.70
C LYS A 564 11.32 40.17 9.78
N ALA A 565 10.59 40.39 8.69
CA ALA A 565 9.48 41.34 8.62
C ALA A 565 8.20 40.83 9.31
N LEU A 566 8.06 39.52 9.48
CA LEU A 566 6.92 38.93 10.19
C LEU A 566 7.01 39.12 11.71
N PRO A 567 5.88 39.26 12.41
CA PRO A 567 5.84 39.11 13.86
C PRO A 567 6.34 37.73 14.27
N ARG A 568 7.26 37.68 15.25
CA ARG A 568 7.86 36.42 15.72
C ARG A 568 7.67 36.26 17.22
N LEU A 569 7.24 35.06 17.62
CA LEU A 569 7.03 34.67 19.01
C LEU A 569 8.17 33.78 19.51
N SER A 570 8.37 33.81 20.83
CA SER A 570 9.20 32.84 21.55
C SER A 570 8.38 31.66 22.03
N LEU A 571 9.02 30.54 22.34
CA LEU A 571 8.33 29.37 22.93
C LEU A 571 7.56 29.73 24.21
N SER A 572 8.11 30.63 25.03
CA SER A 572 7.42 31.12 26.22
C SER A 572 6.16 31.91 25.89
N SER A 573 6.18 32.75 24.85
CA SER A 573 5.00 33.50 24.40
C SER A 573 3.97 32.55 23.76
N ILE A 574 4.41 31.59 22.95
CA ILE A 574 3.54 30.57 22.34
C ILE A 574 2.77 29.81 23.43
N ARG A 575 3.44 29.35 24.49
CA ARG A 575 2.79 28.66 25.62
C ARG A 575 1.66 29.49 26.26
N ALA A 576 1.77 30.81 26.28
CA ALA A 576 0.76 31.69 26.86
C ALA A 576 -0.38 32.01 25.87
N LEU A 577 -0.04 32.17 24.59
CA LEU A 577 -0.93 32.66 23.53
C LEU A 577 -1.62 31.56 22.73
N SER A 578 -1.19 30.29 22.82
CA SER A 578 -1.80 29.17 22.09
C SER A 578 -3.26 28.95 22.46
N ASN A 579 -4.10 28.71 21.45
CA ASN A 579 -5.52 28.37 21.61
C ASN A 579 -5.72 26.86 21.69
N ALA A 580 -5.51 26.30 22.88
CA ALA A 580 -5.67 24.86 23.10
C ALA A 580 -7.08 24.35 22.74
N LYS A 581 -8.14 25.15 22.97
CA LYS A 581 -9.53 24.75 22.69
C LYS A 581 -9.76 24.51 21.20
N GLU A 582 -9.27 25.41 20.34
CA GLU A 582 -9.36 25.25 18.90
C GLU A 582 -8.52 24.06 18.41
N GLU A 583 -7.31 23.90 18.94
CA GLU A 583 -6.43 22.78 18.60
C GLU A 583 -7.05 21.42 18.96
N PHE A 584 -7.64 21.28 20.15
CA PHE A 584 -8.34 20.06 20.56
C PHE A 584 -9.53 19.76 19.66
N LYS A 585 -10.34 20.79 19.34
CA LYS A 585 -11.49 20.62 18.43
C LYS A 585 -11.04 20.14 17.06
N PHE A 586 -9.99 20.73 16.49
CA PHE A 586 -9.44 20.29 15.21
C PHE A 586 -8.97 18.84 15.24
N ARG A 587 -8.27 18.40 16.30
CA ARG A 587 -7.81 17.01 16.45
C ARG A 587 -8.98 16.03 16.58
N GLU A 588 -10.02 16.40 17.30
CA GLU A 588 -11.26 15.62 17.45
C GLU A 588 -11.99 15.49 16.10
N ASP A 589 -12.21 16.61 15.41
CA ASP A 589 -12.84 16.66 14.09
C ASP A 589 -12.05 15.85 13.05
N LEU A 590 -10.72 15.95 13.06
CA LEU A 590 -9.82 15.22 12.16
C LEU A 590 -9.99 13.70 12.30
N THR A 591 -10.03 13.22 13.55
CA THR A 591 -10.07 11.78 13.88
C THR A 591 -11.48 11.20 13.67
N HIS A 592 -12.52 11.89 14.16
CA HIS A 592 -13.88 11.35 14.20
C HIS A 592 -14.74 11.73 13.00
N SER A 593 -14.41 12.81 12.29
CA SER A 593 -15.21 13.31 11.16
C SER A 593 -14.44 13.25 9.84
N LEU A 594 -13.28 13.92 9.75
CA LEU A 594 -12.61 14.16 8.47
C LEU A 594 -12.01 12.89 7.87
N VAL A 595 -11.20 12.13 8.61
CA VAL A 595 -10.58 10.89 8.10
C VAL A 595 -11.64 9.87 7.63
N PRO A 596 -12.69 9.55 8.41
CA PRO A 596 -13.77 8.69 7.93
C PRO A 596 -14.53 9.27 6.72
N SER A 597 -14.72 10.58 6.66
CA SER A 597 -15.37 11.26 5.53
C SER A 597 -14.55 11.10 4.24
N VAL A 598 -13.26 11.39 4.28
CA VAL A 598 -12.35 11.27 3.13
C VAL A 598 -12.28 9.83 2.62
N ARG A 599 -12.16 8.84 3.52
CA ARG A 599 -12.18 7.41 3.15
C ARG A 599 -13.48 7.01 2.46
N ARG A 600 -14.64 7.39 3.02
CA ARG A 600 -15.95 7.10 2.42
C ARG A 600 -16.11 7.75 1.06
N LYS A 601 -15.72 9.01 0.93
CA LYS A 601 -15.78 9.75 -0.32
C LYS A 601 -14.90 9.08 -1.39
N ARG A 602 -13.69 8.62 -1.03
CA ARG A 602 -12.81 7.90 -1.96
C ARG A 602 -13.41 6.57 -2.43
N LEU A 603 -14.07 5.82 -1.54
CA LEU A 603 -14.82 4.63 -1.94
C LEU A 603 -16.01 4.98 -2.85
N SER A 604 -16.76 6.05 -2.56
CA SER A 604 -17.84 6.50 -3.44
C SER A 604 -17.34 6.90 -4.83
N GLU A 605 -16.19 7.58 -4.93
CA GLU A 605 -15.55 7.91 -6.22
C GLU A 605 -15.24 6.65 -7.02
N VAL A 606 -14.73 5.58 -6.39
CA VAL A 606 -14.50 4.29 -7.08
C VAL A 606 -15.79 3.70 -7.62
N LYS A 607 -16.89 3.77 -6.86
CA LYS A 607 -18.22 3.35 -7.35
C LYS A 607 -18.62 4.13 -8.61
N GLU A 608 -18.46 5.45 -8.59
CA GLU A 608 -18.79 6.30 -9.75
C GLU A 608 -17.89 6.02 -10.95
N ILE A 609 -16.58 5.83 -10.74
CA ILE A 609 -15.61 5.47 -11.80
C ILE A 609 -16.07 4.19 -12.52
N LEU A 610 -16.49 3.16 -11.76
CA LEU A 610 -16.93 1.89 -12.33
C LEU A 610 -18.27 2.01 -13.08
N LEU A 611 -19.29 2.61 -12.46
CA LEU A 611 -20.62 2.72 -13.05
C LEU A 611 -20.65 3.65 -14.26
N GLN A 612 -19.88 4.74 -14.24
CA GLN A 612 -19.76 5.68 -15.36
C GLN A 612 -18.67 5.26 -16.36
N GLN A 613 -18.06 4.08 -16.17
CA GLN A 613 -17.04 3.51 -17.06
C GLN A 613 -15.84 4.42 -17.30
N ARG A 614 -15.54 5.33 -16.37
CA ARG A 614 -14.42 6.26 -16.50
C ARG A 614 -13.08 5.55 -16.38
N HIS A 615 -12.01 6.19 -16.86
CA HIS A 615 -10.66 5.62 -16.94
C HIS A 615 -9.73 6.08 -15.82
N GLU A 616 -10.20 6.78 -14.78
CA GLU A 616 -9.38 7.08 -13.61
C GLU A 616 -9.01 5.80 -12.82
N PRO A 617 -7.87 5.79 -12.11
CA PRO A 617 -7.46 4.67 -11.28
C PRO A 617 -8.42 4.41 -10.12
N CYS A 618 -8.77 3.13 -9.92
CA CYS A 618 -9.46 2.67 -8.72
C CYS A 618 -8.46 2.57 -7.56
N MET A 619 -8.28 3.67 -6.81
CA MET A 619 -7.26 3.73 -5.75
C MET A 619 -7.72 3.09 -4.43
N PHE A 620 -7.07 1.98 -4.06
CA PHE A 620 -7.29 1.26 -2.80
C PHE A 620 -6.06 1.22 -1.88
N ASP A 621 -5.03 2.04 -2.14
CA ASP A 621 -3.79 2.04 -1.34
C ASP A 621 -4.05 2.17 0.17
N PHE A 622 -4.99 3.05 0.56
CA PHE A 622 -5.38 3.25 1.96
C PHE A 622 -6.05 2.01 2.59
N VAL A 623 -6.70 1.16 1.78
CA VAL A 623 -7.33 -0.09 2.21
C VAL A 623 -6.26 -1.15 2.44
N VAL A 624 -5.32 -1.30 1.49
CA VAL A 624 -4.20 -2.25 1.59
C VAL A 624 -3.31 -1.90 2.78
N ASP A 625 -2.94 -0.61 2.91
CA ASP A 625 -2.15 -0.10 4.02
C ASP A 625 -2.85 -0.28 5.38
N GLY A 626 -4.18 -0.13 5.42
CA GLY A 626 -5.00 -0.36 6.62
C GLY A 626 -5.02 -1.83 7.01
N TYR A 627 -5.24 -2.72 6.05
CA TYR A 627 -5.30 -4.17 6.28
C TYR A 627 -3.97 -4.72 6.82
N ALA A 628 -2.84 -4.31 6.22
CA ALA A 628 -1.49 -4.67 6.65
C ALA A 628 -1.21 -4.38 8.14
N ARG A 629 -2.03 -3.51 8.75
CA ARG A 629 -1.88 -3.02 10.14
C ARG A 629 -3.02 -3.48 11.05
N GLY A 630 -3.78 -4.49 10.62
CA GLY A 630 -4.87 -5.08 11.40
C GLY A 630 -6.22 -4.37 11.26
N GLN A 631 -6.33 -3.32 10.45
CA GLN A 631 -7.59 -2.60 10.20
C GLN A 631 -8.38 -3.24 9.05
N ALA A 632 -8.88 -4.47 9.27
CA ALA A 632 -9.59 -5.22 8.23
C ALA A 632 -10.94 -4.59 7.83
N GLU A 633 -11.50 -3.67 8.63
CA GLU A 633 -12.84 -3.11 8.38
C GLU A 633 -12.94 -2.38 7.03
N GLU A 634 -11.94 -1.57 6.66
CA GLU A 634 -11.95 -0.84 5.38
C GLU A 634 -11.87 -1.78 4.18
N PHE A 635 -11.16 -2.90 4.32
CA PHE A 635 -11.12 -3.94 3.29
C PHE A 635 -12.50 -4.57 3.08
N HIS A 636 -13.21 -4.90 4.15
CA HIS A 636 -14.58 -5.39 4.04
C HIS A 636 -15.54 -4.35 3.45
N ARG A 637 -15.39 -3.06 3.82
CA ARG A 637 -16.20 -1.97 3.24
C ARG A 637 -15.94 -1.81 1.74
N ALA A 638 -14.70 -1.91 1.30
CA ALA A 638 -14.32 -1.87 -0.12
C ALA A 638 -14.94 -3.04 -0.89
N LEU A 639 -14.88 -4.27 -0.37
CA LEU A 639 -15.52 -5.42 -1.00
C LEU A 639 -17.05 -5.27 -1.06
N ILE A 640 -17.70 -4.80 0.01
CA ILE A 640 -19.15 -4.55 0.03
C ILE A 640 -19.54 -3.48 -1.00
N LEU A 641 -18.72 -2.44 -1.17
CA LEU A 641 -18.95 -1.44 -2.21
C LEU A 641 -18.89 -2.07 -3.61
N LEU A 642 -17.87 -2.87 -3.90
CA LEU A 642 -17.71 -3.57 -5.17
C LEU A 642 -18.87 -4.54 -5.42
N ASP A 643 -19.32 -5.28 -4.39
CA ASP A 643 -20.49 -6.16 -4.45
C ASP A 643 -21.77 -5.38 -4.81
N LYS A 644 -21.94 -4.18 -4.25
CA LYS A 644 -23.06 -3.29 -4.58
C LYS A 644 -23.00 -2.83 -6.04
N VAL A 645 -21.83 -2.44 -6.53
CA VAL A 645 -21.64 -2.06 -7.94
C VAL A 645 -21.99 -3.24 -8.85
N ILE A 646 -21.55 -4.44 -8.52
CA ILE A 646 -21.87 -5.65 -9.28
C ILE A 646 -23.38 -5.90 -9.33
N VAL A 647 -24.08 -5.82 -8.19
CA VAL A 647 -25.53 -6.04 -8.15
C VAL A 647 -26.29 -4.94 -8.90
N GLU A 648 -25.88 -3.68 -8.76
CA GLU A 648 -26.45 -2.53 -9.46
C GLU A 648 -26.30 -2.69 -10.98
N ALA A 649 -25.08 -2.93 -11.47
CA ALA A 649 -24.80 -3.13 -12.89
C ALA A 649 -25.47 -4.40 -13.45
N MET A 650 -25.58 -5.47 -12.67
CA MET A 650 -26.25 -6.71 -13.10
C MET A 650 -27.78 -6.55 -13.24
N ASN A 651 -28.42 -5.63 -12.50
CA ASN A 651 -29.86 -5.36 -12.67
C ASN A 651 -30.18 -4.80 -14.06
N ASP A 652 -29.22 -4.06 -14.62
CA ASP A 652 -29.25 -3.45 -15.95
C ASP A 652 -28.50 -4.30 -16.99
N GLU A 653 -28.08 -5.51 -16.62
CA GLU A 653 -27.36 -6.48 -17.48
C GLU A 653 -26.08 -5.91 -18.12
N LEU A 654 -25.43 -4.96 -17.44
CA LEU A 654 -24.18 -4.33 -17.85
C LEU A 654 -22.98 -5.25 -17.53
N TYR A 655 -22.86 -6.35 -18.28
CA TYR A 655 -21.87 -7.41 -18.02
C TYR A 655 -20.43 -6.91 -18.03
N ASN A 656 -20.09 -5.90 -18.82
CA ASN A 656 -18.74 -5.32 -18.86
C ASN A 656 -18.38 -4.61 -17.55
N ILE A 657 -19.32 -3.87 -16.96
CA ILE A 657 -19.13 -3.21 -15.66
C ILE A 657 -19.03 -4.25 -14.55
N VAL A 658 -19.87 -5.29 -14.60
CA VAL A 658 -19.82 -6.40 -13.63
C VAL A 658 -18.47 -7.13 -13.72
N GLY A 659 -18.02 -7.46 -14.92
CA GLY A 659 -16.73 -8.09 -15.17
C GLY A 659 -15.55 -7.25 -14.67
N ARG A 660 -15.54 -5.95 -14.98
CA ARG A 660 -14.53 -5.00 -14.46
C ARG A 660 -14.53 -4.95 -12.94
N SER A 661 -15.70 -4.93 -12.31
CA SER A 661 -15.83 -4.86 -10.85
C SER A 661 -15.32 -6.14 -10.15
N PHE A 662 -15.56 -7.32 -10.74
CA PHE A 662 -14.95 -8.58 -10.28
C PHE A 662 -13.42 -8.56 -10.44
N MET A 663 -12.90 -8.05 -11.55
CA MET A 663 -11.45 -7.95 -11.76
C MET A 663 -10.80 -6.97 -10.79
N VAL A 664 -11.44 -5.83 -10.49
CA VAL A 664 -10.99 -4.87 -9.46
C VAL A 664 -11.02 -5.51 -8.07
N SER A 665 -12.04 -6.32 -7.77
CA SER A 665 -12.08 -7.11 -6.53
C SER A 665 -10.91 -8.09 -6.46
N SER A 666 -10.60 -8.79 -7.55
CA SER A 666 -9.42 -9.66 -7.63
C SER A 666 -8.13 -8.89 -7.34
N ALA A 667 -7.93 -7.76 -8.04
CA ALA A 667 -6.73 -6.95 -7.90
C ALA A 667 -6.51 -6.48 -6.45
N LEU A 668 -7.56 -5.99 -5.79
CA LEU A 668 -7.52 -5.59 -4.39
C LEU A 668 -7.17 -6.78 -3.47
N ILE A 669 -7.82 -7.92 -3.65
CA ILE A 669 -7.54 -9.13 -2.84
C ILE A 669 -6.10 -9.60 -3.04
N SER A 670 -5.58 -9.55 -4.27
CA SER A 670 -4.18 -9.89 -4.56
C SER A 670 -3.22 -8.92 -3.88
N ASP A 671 -3.48 -7.60 -3.90
CA ASP A 671 -2.62 -6.61 -3.23
C ASP A 671 -2.57 -6.85 -1.71
N ILE A 672 -3.68 -7.30 -1.12
CA ILE A 672 -3.70 -7.72 0.28
C ILE A 672 -2.84 -8.98 0.49
N ALA A 673 -2.94 -9.97 -0.40
CA ALA A 673 -2.10 -11.19 -0.34
C ALA A 673 -0.60 -10.85 -0.42
N ASP A 674 -0.22 -9.96 -1.33
CA ASP A 674 1.14 -9.46 -1.49
C ASP A 674 1.61 -8.70 -0.24
N SER A 675 0.73 -7.88 0.34
CA SER A 675 1.01 -7.21 1.60
C SER A 675 1.25 -8.19 2.75
N ILE A 676 0.44 -9.25 2.88
CA ILE A 676 0.62 -10.29 3.93
C ILE A 676 1.95 -11.02 3.72
N LYS A 677 2.27 -11.43 2.48
CA LYS A 677 3.54 -12.11 2.15
C LYS A 677 4.76 -11.24 2.48
N SER A 678 4.68 -9.93 2.20
CA SER A 678 5.75 -8.98 2.51
C SER A 678 6.00 -8.82 4.02
N LEU A 679 4.99 -9.11 4.85
CA LEU A 679 5.10 -9.12 6.30
C LEU A 679 5.68 -10.47 6.79
N SER A 680 5.23 -11.61 6.26
CA SER A 680 5.72 -12.94 6.66
C SER A 680 7.19 -13.18 6.29
N ASN A 681 7.62 -12.77 5.09
CA ASN A 681 9.02 -12.91 4.64
C ASN A 681 10.01 -12.01 5.41
N LYS A 682 9.52 -11.11 6.27
CA LYS A 682 10.38 -10.30 7.14
C LYS A 682 10.63 -10.96 8.50
N ASP A 683 9.88 -11.99 8.89
CA ASP A 683 10.03 -12.69 10.17
C ASP A 683 10.95 -13.92 10.09
N LEU A 684 11.35 -14.33 8.88
CA LEU A 684 12.25 -15.46 8.64
C LEU A 684 13.37 -14.99 7.72
N GLY A 685 14.61 -14.98 8.23
CA GLY A 685 15.80 -14.87 7.38
C GLY A 685 15.74 -15.93 6.29
N GLU A 686 16.27 -15.61 5.11
CA GLU A 686 16.20 -16.40 3.87
C GLU A 686 16.47 -17.91 4.06
N GLU A 687 15.45 -18.66 4.44
CA GLU A 687 15.33 -20.07 4.13
C GLU A 687 14.29 -20.16 3.01
N LYS A 688 14.73 -20.69 1.87
CA LYS A 688 13.82 -21.11 0.80
C LYS A 688 12.80 -22.07 1.43
N GLU A 689 11.54 -21.63 1.57
CA GLU A 689 10.44 -22.52 1.92
C GLU A 689 10.21 -23.51 0.77
N GLU A 690 10.96 -24.62 0.77
CA GLU A 690 10.47 -25.89 0.26
C GLU A 690 9.75 -26.60 1.42
N GLY A 691 8.42 -26.60 1.39
CA GLY A 691 7.64 -27.64 2.08
C GLY A 691 6.89 -27.28 3.36
N ALA A 692 6.31 -26.08 3.51
CA ALA A 692 5.23 -25.89 4.50
C ALA A 692 3.96 -26.63 4.03
N PRO A 693 3.26 -27.39 4.90
CA PRO A 693 2.06 -28.14 4.53
C PRO A 693 0.93 -27.17 4.21
N GLN A 694 0.63 -26.99 2.92
CA GLN A 694 -0.52 -26.25 2.44
C GLN A 694 -1.79 -26.82 3.06
N ARG A 695 -2.51 -25.99 3.83
CA ARG A 695 -3.88 -26.30 4.19
C ARG A 695 -4.72 -26.15 2.92
N SER A 696 -4.82 -27.22 2.12
CA SER A 696 -5.69 -27.21 0.95
C SER A 696 -7.13 -27.02 1.45
N LEU A 697 -7.73 -25.85 1.19
CA LEU A 697 -9.17 -25.65 1.31
C LEU A 697 -9.90 -26.84 0.68
N SER A 698 -11.04 -27.25 1.27
CA SER A 698 -11.71 -28.47 0.85
C SER A 698 -12.04 -28.42 -0.65
N PRO A 699 -11.79 -29.51 -1.40
CA PRO A 699 -12.15 -29.61 -2.82
C PRO A 699 -13.62 -29.24 -3.12
N SER A 700 -14.50 -29.31 -2.11
CA SER A 700 -15.89 -28.87 -2.18
C SER A 700 -16.06 -27.37 -2.46
N THR A 701 -15.29 -26.49 -1.81
CA THR A 701 -15.47 -25.03 -1.94
C THR A 701 -15.07 -24.57 -3.34
N VAL A 702 -13.94 -25.07 -3.86
CA VAL A 702 -13.52 -24.80 -5.25
C VAL A 702 -14.55 -25.32 -6.24
N LYS A 703 -15.14 -26.50 -5.99
CA LYS A 703 -16.21 -27.05 -6.81
C LYS A 703 -17.45 -26.16 -6.80
N GLU A 704 -17.83 -25.56 -5.67
CA GLU A 704 -18.95 -24.63 -5.57
C GLU A 704 -18.72 -23.32 -6.32
N PHE A 705 -17.52 -22.74 -6.23
CA PHE A 705 -17.14 -21.60 -7.06
C PHE A 705 -17.28 -21.93 -8.54
N ARG A 706 -16.63 -23.01 -9.00
CA ARG A 706 -16.68 -23.44 -10.40
C ARG A 706 -18.10 -23.71 -10.89
N SER A 707 -18.92 -24.39 -10.09
CA SER A 707 -20.33 -24.63 -10.42
C SER A 707 -21.10 -23.31 -10.59
N SER A 708 -20.90 -22.34 -9.69
CA SER A 708 -21.61 -21.07 -9.73
C SER A 708 -21.15 -20.19 -10.91
N ILE A 709 -19.84 -20.20 -11.21
CA ILE A 709 -19.27 -19.47 -12.36
C ILE A 709 -19.71 -20.11 -13.68
N ASN A 710 -19.77 -21.44 -13.76
CA ASN A 710 -20.26 -22.13 -14.95
C ASN A 710 -21.75 -21.85 -15.19
N GLU A 711 -22.57 -21.87 -14.14
CA GLU A 711 -23.98 -21.49 -14.25
C GLU A 711 -24.13 -20.01 -14.66
N LEU A 712 -23.26 -19.12 -14.15
CA LEU A 712 -23.25 -17.71 -14.52
C LEU A 712 -23.00 -17.50 -16.03
N ARG A 713 -22.32 -18.42 -16.73
CA ARG A 713 -22.10 -18.35 -18.19
C ARG A 713 -23.33 -18.71 -19.02
N SER A 714 -24.35 -19.37 -18.45
CA SER A 714 -25.53 -19.78 -19.21
C SER A 714 -26.26 -18.56 -19.77
N THR A 715 -26.66 -18.63 -21.04
CA THR A 715 -27.49 -17.63 -21.71
C THR A 715 -28.98 -17.78 -21.36
N SER A 716 -29.36 -18.86 -20.69
CA SER A 716 -30.77 -19.25 -20.50
C SER A 716 -31.32 -18.92 -19.13
N ILE A 717 -30.48 -18.36 -18.25
CA ILE A 717 -30.87 -17.91 -16.92
C ILE A 717 -31.22 -16.42 -16.93
N ASP A 718 -32.26 -16.06 -16.17
CA ASP A 718 -32.70 -14.66 -16.05
C ASP A 718 -31.75 -13.84 -15.16
N LYS A 719 -31.90 -12.51 -15.23
CA LYS A 719 -31.10 -11.59 -14.42
C LYS A 719 -31.24 -11.80 -12.92
N LYS A 720 -32.40 -12.24 -12.42
CA LYS A 720 -32.62 -12.52 -10.98
C LYS A 720 -31.74 -13.68 -10.52
N ARG A 721 -31.65 -14.74 -11.34
CA ARG A 721 -30.78 -15.89 -11.08
C ARG A 721 -29.30 -15.48 -11.15
N ARG A 722 -28.90 -14.64 -12.11
CA ARG A 722 -27.52 -14.11 -12.17
C ARG A 722 -27.13 -13.31 -10.93
N ILE A 723 -28.03 -12.46 -10.42
CA ILE A 723 -27.80 -11.70 -9.18
C ILE A 723 -27.60 -12.65 -8.00
N LEU A 724 -28.43 -13.69 -7.89
CA LEU A 724 -28.31 -14.70 -6.83
C LEU A 724 -26.97 -15.46 -6.91
N LEU A 725 -26.50 -15.78 -8.13
CA LEU A 725 -25.19 -16.39 -8.34
C LEU A 725 -24.05 -15.46 -7.93
N CYS A 726 -24.12 -14.17 -8.27
CA CYS A 726 -23.14 -13.17 -7.81
C CYS A 726 -23.11 -13.10 -6.27
N GLN A 727 -24.27 -13.03 -5.62
CA GLN A 727 -24.39 -13.05 -4.16
C GLN A 727 -23.79 -14.32 -3.53
N ARG A 728 -23.99 -15.47 -4.17
CA ARG A 728 -23.35 -16.74 -3.75
C ARG A 728 -21.82 -16.66 -3.86
N LEU A 729 -21.29 -16.10 -4.95
CA LEU A 729 -19.85 -15.89 -5.13
C LEU A 729 -19.28 -14.97 -4.05
N PHE A 730 -19.99 -13.90 -3.66
CA PHE A 730 -19.56 -13.01 -2.57
C PHE A 730 -19.48 -13.76 -1.24
N LYS A 731 -20.48 -14.61 -0.95
CA LYS A 731 -20.53 -15.42 0.26
C LYS A 731 -19.33 -16.38 0.31
N LEU A 732 -19.10 -17.15 -0.76
CA LEU A 732 -17.98 -18.07 -0.87
C LEU A 732 -16.63 -17.34 -0.75
N ARG A 733 -16.49 -16.18 -1.40
CA ARG A 733 -15.30 -15.32 -1.28
C ARG A 733 -15.04 -14.93 0.16
N ASN A 734 -16.06 -14.41 0.85
CA ASN A 734 -15.92 -13.95 2.23
C ASN A 734 -15.62 -15.11 3.21
N GLU A 735 -16.16 -16.31 2.95
CA GLU A 735 -15.84 -17.52 3.70
C GLU A 735 -14.36 -17.91 3.52
N VAL A 736 -13.84 -17.90 2.29
CA VAL A 736 -12.41 -18.18 2.02
C VAL A 736 -11.51 -17.13 2.68
N LEU A 737 -11.82 -15.85 2.53
CA LEU A 737 -11.02 -14.76 3.12
C LEU A 737 -10.98 -14.78 4.66
N SER A 738 -11.87 -15.54 5.31
CA SER A 738 -11.86 -15.71 6.77
C SER A 738 -10.71 -16.59 7.27
N GLY A 739 -10.10 -17.42 6.42
CA GLY A 739 -8.96 -18.29 6.76
C GLY A 739 -7.66 -17.53 7.01
N LYS A 740 -7.54 -16.29 6.50
CA LYS A 740 -6.43 -15.34 6.69
C LYS A 740 -5.05 -15.80 6.19
N GLU A 741 -4.96 -16.91 5.45
CA GLU A 741 -3.70 -17.35 4.83
C GLU A 741 -3.50 -16.73 3.44
N VAL A 742 -2.25 -16.47 3.03
CA VAL A 742 -1.94 -15.90 1.69
C VAL A 742 -2.57 -16.74 0.57
N THR A 743 -2.56 -18.06 0.73
CA THR A 743 -3.19 -19.04 -0.17
C THR A 743 -4.69 -18.81 -0.34
N ASP A 744 -5.41 -18.47 0.72
CA ASP A 744 -6.85 -18.18 0.68
C ASP A 744 -7.13 -16.92 -0.15
N PHE A 745 -6.34 -15.86 0.05
CA PHE A 745 -6.46 -14.62 -0.72
C PHE A 745 -6.17 -14.87 -2.20
N ARG A 746 -5.12 -15.63 -2.53
CA ARG A 746 -4.81 -15.99 -3.92
C ARG A 746 -5.94 -16.78 -4.56
N LEU A 747 -6.49 -17.78 -3.86
CA LEU A 747 -7.64 -18.53 -4.36
C LEU A 747 -8.85 -17.62 -4.62
N ALA A 748 -9.21 -16.78 -3.64
CA ALA A 748 -10.34 -15.87 -3.78
C ALA A 748 -10.16 -14.90 -4.96
N SER A 749 -8.95 -14.34 -5.11
CA SER A 749 -8.56 -13.51 -6.25
C SER A 749 -8.76 -14.26 -7.57
N GLU A 750 -8.18 -15.46 -7.72
CA GLU A 750 -8.34 -16.29 -8.92
C GLU A 750 -9.81 -16.59 -9.26
N GLN A 751 -10.65 -16.87 -8.26
CA GLN A 751 -12.08 -17.12 -8.52
C GLN A 751 -12.82 -15.86 -8.99
N MET A 752 -12.45 -14.66 -8.49
CA MET A 752 -13.02 -13.40 -8.99
C MET A 752 -12.57 -13.11 -10.42
N GLU A 753 -11.35 -13.48 -10.82
CA GLU A 753 -10.90 -13.37 -12.22
C GLU A 753 -11.68 -14.31 -13.14
N LEU A 754 -11.93 -15.54 -12.71
CA LEU A 754 -12.74 -16.49 -13.47
C LEU A 754 -14.19 -16.02 -13.63
N ALA A 755 -14.76 -15.38 -12.59
CA ALA A 755 -16.04 -14.72 -12.69
C ALA A 755 -15.97 -13.56 -13.70
N ALA A 756 -14.99 -12.67 -13.62
CA ALA A 756 -14.80 -11.59 -14.58
C ALA A 756 -14.70 -12.09 -16.04
N ALA A 757 -14.00 -13.21 -16.27
CA ALA A 757 -13.92 -13.86 -17.57
C ALA A 757 -15.26 -14.45 -18.03
N ALA A 758 -16.13 -14.92 -17.11
CA ALA A 758 -17.49 -15.34 -17.44
C ALA A 758 -18.35 -14.18 -17.92
N LEU A 759 -18.23 -13.01 -17.28
CA LEU A 759 -18.94 -11.83 -17.72
C LEU A 759 -18.38 -11.27 -19.04
N THR A 760 -17.08 -11.38 -19.26
CA THR A 760 -16.46 -11.02 -20.55
C THR A 760 -16.96 -11.93 -21.67
N GLU A 761 -17.09 -13.24 -21.41
CA GLU A 761 -17.74 -14.18 -22.33
C GLU A 761 -19.16 -13.71 -22.65
N LEU A 762 -19.97 -13.35 -21.65
CA LEU A 762 -21.33 -12.84 -21.88
C LEU A 762 -21.38 -11.51 -22.64
N CYS A 763 -20.34 -10.66 -22.57
CA CYS A 763 -20.30 -9.45 -23.42
C CYS A 763 -20.15 -9.80 -24.91
N ILE A 764 -19.58 -10.98 -25.19
CA ILE A 764 -19.27 -11.48 -26.53
C ILE A 764 -20.38 -12.41 -27.04
N THR A 765 -20.92 -13.25 -26.15
CA THR A 765 -21.96 -14.25 -26.46
C THR A 765 -23.39 -13.78 -26.18
N GLY A 766 -23.55 -12.66 -25.47
CA GLY A 766 -24.77 -12.28 -24.76
C GLY A 766 -26.00 -11.93 -25.61
N ASN A 767 -27.15 -12.24 -25.00
CA ASN A 767 -28.53 -12.02 -25.43
C ASN A 767 -28.91 -10.55 -25.48
N ASP A 768 -29.53 -10.15 -26.59
CA ASP A 768 -30.42 -8.99 -26.61
C ASP A 768 -31.82 -9.52 -26.96
N ASP A 769 -32.78 -9.37 -26.04
CA ASP A 769 -34.22 -9.66 -26.26
C ASP A 769 -34.79 -8.79 -27.40
N ASN A 770 -34.05 -7.76 -27.84
CA ASN A 770 -34.19 -7.14 -29.16
C ASN A 770 -33.64 -8.05 -30.27
N SER A 771 -34.29 -9.20 -30.44
CA SER A 771 -34.36 -10.02 -31.65
C SER A 771 -33.85 -9.31 -32.92
N LYS A 772 -32.60 -9.62 -33.33
CA LYS A 772 -32.09 -9.62 -34.73
C LYS A 772 -30.55 -9.69 -34.90
N ARG A 773 -29.72 -9.58 -33.84
CA ARG A 773 -28.27 -9.35 -34.03
C ARG A 773 -27.27 -10.29 -33.36
N CYS A 774 -27.68 -11.33 -32.62
CA CYS A 774 -26.72 -12.42 -32.36
C CYS A 774 -26.48 -13.13 -33.69
N ILE A 775 -25.33 -12.85 -34.31
CA ILE A 775 -24.96 -13.28 -35.66
C ILE A 775 -25.16 -14.81 -35.84
N LEU A 776 -25.06 -15.58 -34.76
CA LEU A 776 -25.24 -17.04 -34.75
C LEU A 776 -26.71 -17.52 -34.85
N HIS A 777 -27.68 -16.76 -34.32
CA HIS A 777 -29.10 -17.11 -34.45
C HIS A 777 -29.68 -16.83 -35.85
N SER A 778 -28.89 -16.17 -36.71
CA SER A 778 -29.24 -15.88 -38.09
C SER A 778 -28.70 -16.89 -39.11
N LEU A 779 -27.95 -17.90 -38.66
CA LEU A 779 -27.42 -18.95 -39.53
C LEU A 779 -28.55 -19.76 -40.16
N GLN A 780 -28.74 -19.59 -41.46
CA GLN A 780 -29.67 -20.37 -42.26
C GLN A 780 -28.91 -21.12 -43.34
N ARG A 781 -29.34 -22.34 -43.60
CA ARG A 781 -28.88 -23.10 -44.75
C ARG A 781 -29.42 -22.45 -46.02
N THR A 782 -28.56 -21.80 -46.78
CA THR A 782 -28.90 -21.16 -48.06
C THR A 782 -28.51 -22.00 -49.27
N LYS A 783 -27.61 -22.97 -49.07
CA LYS A 783 -27.07 -23.87 -50.11
C LYS A 783 -27.21 -25.33 -49.66
N PRO A 784 -27.27 -26.30 -50.60
CA PRO A 784 -27.29 -27.72 -50.24
C PRO A 784 -25.96 -28.14 -49.60
N ALA A 785 -26.01 -29.04 -48.64
CA ALA A 785 -24.82 -29.61 -48.02
C ALA A 785 -23.99 -30.45 -49.02
N LEU A 786 -22.67 -30.31 -48.95
CA LEU A 786 -21.72 -30.97 -49.83
C LEU A 786 -21.35 -32.36 -49.29
N ARG A 787 -22.09 -33.38 -49.72
CA ARG A 787 -21.82 -34.77 -49.33
C ARG A 787 -20.63 -35.36 -50.09
N ASP A 788 -19.83 -36.14 -49.38
CA ASP A 788 -18.69 -36.91 -49.86
C ASP A 788 -17.59 -36.12 -50.61
N ASN A 789 -17.60 -34.79 -50.48
CA ASN A 789 -16.59 -33.89 -51.03
C ASN A 789 -15.81 -33.24 -49.90
N TRP A 790 -14.54 -32.94 -50.15
CA TRP A 790 -13.73 -32.19 -49.20
C TRP A 790 -13.90 -30.69 -49.44
N VAL A 791 -14.32 -29.96 -48.42
CA VAL A 791 -14.24 -28.50 -48.38
C VAL A 791 -12.96 -28.12 -47.67
N VAL A 792 -12.05 -27.43 -48.34
CA VAL A 792 -10.75 -27.02 -47.81
C VAL A 792 -10.72 -25.50 -47.66
N ALA A 793 -10.47 -25.03 -46.45
CA ALA A 793 -10.19 -23.64 -46.14
C ALA A 793 -8.71 -23.45 -45.78
N SER A 794 -8.06 -22.41 -46.31
CA SER A 794 -6.66 -22.08 -46.01
C SER A 794 -6.44 -20.58 -45.83
N ALA A 795 -5.58 -20.21 -44.88
CA ALA A 795 -5.29 -18.81 -44.56
C ALA A 795 -3.79 -18.56 -44.27
N PRO A 796 -3.29 -17.34 -44.56
CA PRO A 796 -1.97 -16.89 -44.14
C PRO A 796 -1.87 -16.74 -42.61
N GLY A 797 -0.65 -16.65 -42.09
CA GLY A 797 -0.40 -16.20 -40.71
C GLY A 797 -0.52 -14.68 -40.60
N ARG A 798 -0.36 -14.12 -39.39
CA ARG A 798 -0.41 -12.66 -39.17
C ARG A 798 0.81 -12.11 -38.46
N ILE A 799 1.10 -10.84 -38.75
CA ILE A 799 2.08 -9.99 -38.06
C ILE A 799 1.39 -8.71 -37.61
N ASP A 800 1.46 -8.43 -36.31
CA ASP A 800 1.06 -7.18 -35.67
C ASP A 800 2.17 -6.12 -35.84
N VAL A 801 1.84 -5.01 -36.51
CA VAL A 801 2.77 -3.89 -36.76
C VAL A 801 2.74 -2.89 -35.60
N ASP A 802 1.53 -2.50 -35.17
CA ASP A 802 1.31 -1.65 -33.99
C ASP A 802 -0.13 -1.84 -33.46
N GLY A 803 -0.35 -1.47 -32.20
CA GLY A 803 -1.68 -1.38 -31.58
C GLY A 803 -2.18 -2.62 -30.84
N GLY A 804 -1.49 -3.76 -30.94
CA GLY A 804 -1.90 -4.99 -30.25
C GLY A 804 -2.02 -4.83 -28.72
N TRP A 805 -2.94 -5.59 -28.13
CA TRP A 805 -3.55 -5.43 -26.78
C TRP A 805 -4.74 -4.49 -26.71
N SER A 806 -4.82 -3.45 -27.56
CA SER A 806 -6.00 -2.59 -27.59
C SER A 806 -7.26 -3.32 -28.10
N ASP A 807 -7.07 -4.42 -28.82
CA ASP A 807 -8.12 -5.30 -29.36
C ASP A 807 -8.70 -6.28 -28.34
N THR A 808 -8.04 -6.47 -27.20
CA THR A 808 -8.33 -7.57 -26.29
C THR A 808 -9.46 -7.22 -25.31
N PRO A 809 -10.56 -7.99 -25.22
CA PRO A 809 -11.58 -7.79 -24.20
C PRO A 809 -11.01 -7.90 -22.77
N PRO A 810 -11.41 -7.03 -21.82
CA PRO A 810 -12.42 -5.98 -21.93
C PRO A 810 -11.88 -4.64 -22.46
N ILE A 811 -10.58 -4.51 -22.77
CA ILE A 811 -9.96 -3.24 -23.25
C ILE A 811 -10.70 -2.70 -24.47
N SER A 812 -10.96 -3.55 -25.46
CA SER A 812 -11.65 -3.16 -26.69
C SER A 812 -13.09 -2.70 -26.47
N TYR A 813 -13.78 -3.23 -25.45
CA TYR A 813 -15.11 -2.76 -25.04
C TYR A 813 -15.05 -1.48 -24.21
N ASP A 814 -14.03 -1.30 -23.38
CA ASP A 814 -13.92 -0.18 -22.47
C ASP A 814 -13.40 1.09 -23.14
N TYR A 815 -12.42 0.99 -24.04
CA TYR A 815 -11.71 2.12 -24.64
C TYR A 815 -11.82 2.15 -26.17
N GLY A 816 -12.23 1.03 -26.79
CA GLY A 816 -12.01 0.81 -28.22
C GLY A 816 -10.58 0.36 -28.50
N GLY A 817 -10.32 -0.02 -29.74
CA GLY A 817 -9.04 -0.57 -30.15
C GLY A 817 -8.69 -0.16 -31.57
N ALA A 818 -7.39 -0.14 -31.88
CA ALA A 818 -6.89 0.03 -33.24
C ALA A 818 -5.61 -0.78 -33.40
N VAL A 819 -5.54 -1.60 -34.44
CA VAL A 819 -4.37 -2.44 -34.71
C VAL A 819 -4.06 -2.39 -36.21
N LEU A 820 -2.80 -2.10 -36.54
CA LEU A 820 -2.28 -2.27 -37.90
C LEU A 820 -1.67 -3.67 -38.01
N ILE A 821 -2.20 -4.49 -38.90
CA ILE A 821 -1.88 -5.92 -38.99
C ILE A 821 -1.65 -6.28 -40.46
N MET A 822 -0.72 -7.19 -40.72
CA MET A 822 -0.50 -7.74 -42.06
C MET A 822 -0.69 -9.26 -42.11
N ALA A 823 -1.33 -9.72 -43.18
CA ALA A 823 -1.39 -11.13 -43.54
C ALA A 823 -0.08 -11.55 -44.23
N CYS A 824 0.48 -12.70 -43.85
CA CYS A 824 1.76 -13.16 -44.36
C CYS A 824 1.82 -14.66 -44.64
N THR A 825 2.47 -15.03 -45.74
CA THR A 825 2.91 -16.40 -45.99
C THR A 825 4.20 -16.67 -45.23
N VAL A 826 4.40 -17.92 -44.82
CA VAL A 826 5.65 -18.41 -44.21
C VAL A 826 6.22 -19.48 -45.13
N ASP A 827 7.49 -19.32 -45.52
CA ASP A 827 8.18 -20.22 -46.46
C ASP A 827 7.37 -20.46 -47.76
N GLY A 828 6.73 -19.39 -48.26
CA GLY A 828 5.89 -19.41 -49.46
C GLY A 828 4.52 -20.07 -49.32
N ARG A 829 4.14 -20.51 -48.11
CA ARG A 829 2.90 -21.28 -47.87
C ARG A 829 1.90 -20.50 -47.02
N ARG A 830 0.62 -20.88 -47.17
CA ARG A 830 -0.46 -20.56 -46.22
C ARG A 830 -0.43 -21.58 -45.09
N PRO A 831 0.04 -21.21 -43.90
CA PRO A 831 0.45 -22.22 -42.94
C PRO A 831 -0.72 -22.80 -42.13
N LEU A 832 -1.95 -22.32 -42.31
CA LEU A 832 -3.11 -22.73 -41.50
C LEU A 832 -4.24 -23.18 -42.43
N SER A 833 -4.76 -24.39 -42.23
CA SER A 833 -5.83 -24.94 -43.06
C SER A 833 -6.76 -25.88 -42.30
N SER A 834 -8.01 -25.98 -42.78
CA SER A 834 -9.00 -26.95 -42.32
C SER A 834 -9.64 -27.63 -43.51
N ARG A 835 -9.97 -28.91 -43.36
CA ARG A 835 -10.76 -29.66 -44.33
C ARG A 835 -11.92 -30.35 -43.64
N CYS A 836 -13.10 -30.27 -44.24
CA CYS A 836 -14.34 -30.83 -43.73
C CYS A 836 -15.03 -31.66 -44.81
N ARG A 837 -15.63 -32.80 -44.44
CA ARG A 837 -16.52 -33.56 -45.32
C ARG A 837 -17.69 -34.18 -44.55
N ILE A 838 -18.84 -34.26 -45.20
CA ILE A 838 -19.99 -35.05 -44.75
C ILE A 838 -19.90 -36.42 -45.41
N VAL A 839 -19.98 -37.49 -44.63
CA VAL A 839 -19.88 -38.88 -45.11
C VAL A 839 -21.27 -39.52 -45.16
N SER A 840 -21.74 -39.83 -46.37
CA SER A 840 -23.04 -40.47 -46.58
C SER A 840 -23.08 -41.87 -45.94
N GLY A 841 -24.10 -42.17 -45.13
CA GLY A 841 -24.22 -43.44 -44.40
C GLY A 841 -23.22 -43.60 -43.23
N GLY A 842 -22.47 -42.55 -42.91
CA GLY A 842 -21.55 -42.51 -41.77
C GLY A 842 -22.27 -42.34 -40.43
N LYS A 843 -21.53 -42.52 -39.32
CA LYS A 843 -22.01 -42.25 -37.96
C LYS A 843 -20.96 -41.52 -37.14
N GLY A 844 -21.42 -40.64 -36.26
CA GLY A 844 -20.56 -39.87 -35.36
C GLY A 844 -19.76 -38.76 -36.07
N VAL A 845 -18.93 -38.08 -35.27
CA VAL A 845 -18.02 -37.02 -35.75
C VAL A 845 -16.57 -37.46 -35.52
N VAL A 846 -15.72 -37.34 -36.54
CA VAL A 846 -14.27 -37.55 -36.42
C VAL A 846 -13.57 -36.19 -36.48
N LEU A 847 -12.84 -35.86 -35.42
CA LEU A 847 -12.04 -34.66 -35.32
C LEU A 847 -10.56 -35.03 -35.35
N ARG A 848 -9.76 -34.37 -36.19
CA ARG A 848 -8.30 -34.57 -36.22
C ARG A 848 -7.57 -33.23 -36.25
N THR A 849 -6.46 -33.15 -35.54
CA THR A 849 -5.52 -32.03 -35.60
C THR A 849 -4.16 -32.56 -36.07
N GLU A 850 -3.52 -31.87 -37.00
CA GLU A 850 -2.22 -32.22 -37.57
C GLU A 850 -1.24 -31.05 -37.42
N ALA A 851 -0.06 -31.31 -36.86
CA ALA A 851 1.08 -30.41 -36.91
C ALA A 851 2.06 -30.94 -37.95
N ARG A 852 2.47 -30.08 -38.89
CA ARG A 852 3.36 -30.44 -40.00
C ARG A 852 4.52 -29.45 -40.10
N GLU A 853 5.62 -29.90 -40.68
CA GLU A 853 6.80 -29.06 -40.90
C GLU A 853 6.56 -28.05 -42.03
N SER A 854 6.96 -26.80 -41.82
CA SER A 854 6.72 -25.69 -42.78
C SER A 854 7.40 -25.91 -44.13
N LYS A 855 8.63 -26.45 -44.13
CA LYS A 855 9.47 -26.54 -45.33
C LYS A 855 9.00 -27.61 -46.31
N ASP A 856 8.69 -28.81 -45.82
CA ASP A 856 8.37 -29.96 -46.65
C ASP A 856 6.95 -30.51 -46.42
N GLY A 857 6.23 -30.10 -45.37
CA GLY A 857 4.88 -30.58 -45.06
C GLY A 857 4.83 -31.93 -44.35
N LYS A 858 5.97 -32.45 -43.88
CA LYS A 858 6.05 -33.72 -43.15
C LYS A 858 5.22 -33.67 -41.87
N LEU A 859 4.49 -34.75 -41.58
CA LEU A 859 3.72 -34.88 -40.34
C LEU A 859 4.67 -34.98 -39.13
N ILE A 860 4.52 -34.05 -38.19
CA ILE A 860 5.28 -34.02 -36.94
C ILE A 860 4.50 -34.75 -35.84
N SER A 861 3.20 -34.43 -35.72
CA SER A 861 2.31 -35.03 -34.72
C SER A 861 0.86 -34.84 -35.12
N ASP A 862 -0.01 -35.73 -34.70
CA ASP A 862 -1.45 -35.60 -34.85
C ASP A 862 -2.22 -36.08 -33.61
N SER A 863 -3.51 -35.74 -33.56
CA SER A 863 -4.44 -36.21 -32.54
C SER A 863 -5.82 -36.38 -33.16
N GLU A 864 -6.45 -37.53 -32.94
CA GLU A 864 -7.78 -37.88 -33.44
C GLU A 864 -8.75 -38.14 -32.27
N VAL A 865 -9.99 -37.64 -32.40
CA VAL A 865 -11.09 -37.85 -31.46
C VAL A 865 -12.33 -38.28 -32.24
N LYS A 866 -13.01 -39.33 -31.78
CA LYS A 866 -14.30 -39.79 -32.32
C LYS A 866 -15.41 -39.47 -31.32
N MET A 867 -16.39 -38.68 -31.73
CA MET A 867 -17.51 -38.27 -30.89
C MET A 867 -18.81 -38.96 -31.33
N ASN A 868 -19.48 -39.62 -30.39
CA ASN A 868 -20.77 -40.28 -30.59
C ASN A 868 -21.82 -39.89 -29.56
N LYS A 869 -21.41 -39.35 -28.41
CA LYS A 869 -22.29 -38.96 -27.29
C LYS A 869 -22.01 -37.54 -26.81
N ILE A 870 -22.97 -36.94 -26.10
CA ILE A 870 -22.85 -35.59 -25.53
C ILE A 870 -21.59 -35.43 -24.66
N ARG A 871 -21.23 -36.45 -23.86
CA ARG A 871 -20.00 -36.43 -23.06
C ARG A 871 -18.72 -36.18 -23.87
N ASP A 872 -18.69 -36.58 -25.14
CA ASP A 872 -17.48 -36.56 -25.97
C ASP A 872 -17.13 -35.12 -26.45
N ILE A 873 -18.07 -34.17 -26.31
CA ILE A 873 -17.88 -32.73 -26.62
C ILE A 873 -17.85 -31.85 -25.35
N ALA A 874 -18.17 -32.40 -24.17
CA ALA A 874 -18.36 -31.64 -22.93
C ALA A 874 -17.08 -31.00 -22.36
N ASP A 875 -15.90 -31.50 -22.76
CA ASP A 875 -14.58 -30.98 -22.36
C ASP A 875 -14.10 -29.78 -23.20
N PHE A 876 -14.97 -29.16 -24.02
CA PHE A 876 -14.64 -28.03 -24.91
C PHE A 876 -14.04 -26.79 -24.21
N ARG A 877 -14.16 -26.69 -22.87
CA ARG A 877 -13.57 -25.59 -22.08
C ARG A 877 -12.19 -25.92 -21.52
N ASP A 878 -11.69 -27.13 -21.77
CA ASP A 878 -10.33 -27.54 -21.43
C ASP A 878 -9.41 -27.35 -22.65
N PRO A 879 -8.54 -26.32 -22.66
CA PRO A 879 -7.60 -26.10 -23.76
C PRO A 879 -6.58 -27.24 -23.94
N SER A 880 -6.40 -28.08 -22.92
CA SER A 880 -5.47 -29.22 -22.97
C SER A 880 -6.11 -30.47 -23.56
N ALA A 881 -7.44 -30.52 -23.66
CA ALA A 881 -8.16 -31.62 -24.26
C ALA A 881 -7.89 -31.73 -25.77
N ALA A 882 -8.07 -32.94 -26.32
CA ALA A 882 -7.85 -33.18 -27.73
C ALA A 882 -8.96 -32.54 -28.58
N CYS A 883 -8.55 -31.92 -29.68
CA CYS A 883 -9.43 -31.29 -30.67
C CYS A 883 -10.40 -30.22 -30.12
N THR A 884 -10.09 -29.58 -28.99
CA THR A 884 -10.96 -28.60 -28.33
C THR A 884 -11.34 -27.42 -29.24
N LEU A 885 -10.41 -26.90 -30.04
CA LEU A 885 -10.71 -25.83 -31.02
C LEU A 885 -11.84 -26.25 -31.99
N LEU A 886 -11.82 -27.50 -32.45
CA LEU A 886 -12.82 -28.04 -33.38
C LEU A 886 -14.18 -28.24 -32.69
N LYS A 887 -14.16 -28.69 -31.43
CA LYS A 887 -15.36 -28.78 -30.57
C LYS A 887 -16.02 -27.41 -30.39
N CYS A 888 -15.24 -26.38 -30.07
CA CYS A 888 -15.73 -25.01 -29.93
C CYS A 888 -16.30 -24.45 -31.24
N ALA A 889 -15.66 -24.73 -32.39
CA ALA A 889 -16.18 -24.31 -33.69
C ALA A 889 -17.54 -24.95 -34.03
N LEU A 890 -17.72 -26.24 -33.72
CA LEU A 890 -19.02 -26.92 -33.85
C LEU A 890 -20.09 -26.27 -32.97
N LEU A 891 -19.78 -26.00 -31.70
CA LEU A 891 -20.70 -25.33 -30.78
C LEU A 891 -21.03 -23.91 -31.26
N CYS A 892 -20.05 -23.18 -31.80
CA CYS A 892 -20.24 -21.85 -32.37
C CYS A 892 -21.19 -21.86 -33.58
N LEU A 893 -21.16 -22.90 -34.41
CA LEU A 893 -22.06 -23.05 -35.54
C LEU A 893 -23.45 -23.62 -35.16
N GLY A 894 -23.71 -23.84 -33.87
CA GLY A 894 -25.00 -24.34 -33.39
C GLY A 894 -25.19 -25.85 -33.53
N PHE A 895 -24.11 -26.64 -33.63
CA PHE A 895 -24.19 -28.11 -33.68
C PHE A 895 -25.00 -28.70 -32.52
N VAL A 896 -24.74 -28.23 -31.30
CA VAL A 896 -25.47 -28.56 -30.07
C VAL A 896 -25.56 -27.29 -29.21
N SER A 897 -26.72 -27.04 -28.59
CA SER A 897 -26.87 -25.93 -27.62
C SER A 897 -26.06 -26.19 -26.34
N LEU A 898 -25.43 -25.15 -25.79
CA LEU A 898 -24.65 -25.23 -24.56
C LEU A 898 -25.46 -25.74 -23.35
N ASP A 899 -26.79 -25.53 -23.33
CA ASP A 899 -27.63 -26.03 -22.23
C ASP A 899 -27.79 -27.55 -22.26
N ILE A 900 -27.78 -28.16 -23.45
CA ILE A 900 -27.91 -29.61 -23.62
C ILE A 900 -26.67 -30.32 -23.04
N LEU A 901 -25.50 -29.67 -23.09
CA LEU A 901 -24.26 -30.21 -22.54
C LEU A 901 -24.31 -30.39 -21.01
N HIS A 902 -25.21 -29.71 -20.31
CA HIS A 902 -25.43 -29.87 -18.87
C HIS A 902 -26.48 -30.94 -18.51
N GLY A 903 -27.05 -31.61 -19.52
CA GLY A 903 -28.08 -32.64 -19.37
C GLY A 903 -27.52 -34.06 -19.22
N ASN A 904 -28.23 -35.05 -19.77
CA ASN A 904 -27.77 -36.44 -19.74
C ASN A 904 -26.62 -36.66 -20.75
N GLU A 905 -25.42 -36.86 -20.23
CA GLU A 905 -24.19 -37.00 -21.02
C GLU A 905 -24.12 -38.26 -21.91
N ASP A 906 -24.97 -39.27 -21.65
CA ASP A 906 -25.00 -40.53 -22.41
C ASP A 906 -25.88 -40.48 -23.69
N VAL A 907 -26.50 -39.34 -23.98
CA VAL A 907 -27.33 -39.12 -25.17
C VAL A 907 -26.49 -39.18 -26.45
N SER A 908 -27.01 -39.85 -27.48
CA SER A 908 -26.38 -39.97 -28.79
C SER A 908 -26.32 -38.63 -29.54
N LEU A 909 -25.19 -38.35 -30.18
CA LEU A 909 -25.01 -37.19 -31.06
C LEU A 909 -25.65 -37.36 -32.45
N GLN A 910 -25.97 -38.59 -32.87
CA GLN A 910 -26.42 -38.86 -34.24
C GLN A 910 -27.62 -38.00 -34.71
N PRO A 911 -28.68 -37.77 -33.90
CA PRO A 911 -29.78 -36.90 -34.31
C PRO A 911 -29.33 -35.45 -34.58
N TYR A 912 -28.39 -34.94 -33.78
CA TYR A 912 -27.82 -33.60 -33.96
C TYR A 912 -26.93 -33.54 -35.20
N ILE A 913 -26.17 -34.60 -35.49
CA ILE A 913 -25.36 -34.72 -36.72
C ILE A 913 -26.25 -34.71 -37.96
N ASN A 914 -27.32 -35.50 -37.96
CA ASN A 914 -28.26 -35.56 -39.08
C ASN A 914 -28.89 -34.18 -39.32
N SER A 915 -29.44 -33.55 -38.28
CA SER A 915 -30.05 -32.20 -38.36
C SER A 915 -29.04 -31.13 -38.81
N PHE A 916 -27.81 -31.18 -38.30
CA PHE A 916 -26.77 -30.18 -38.62
C PHE A 916 -26.24 -30.34 -40.05
N CYS A 917 -26.09 -31.58 -40.54
CA CYS A 917 -25.44 -31.87 -41.82
C CYS A 917 -26.42 -32.10 -42.97
N SER A 918 -27.70 -32.43 -42.71
CA SER A 918 -28.62 -32.97 -43.71
C SER A 918 -30.07 -32.58 -43.48
N ASP A 919 -30.83 -32.43 -44.57
CA ASP A 919 -32.30 -32.28 -44.56
C ASP A 919 -33.02 -33.62 -44.83
N SER A 920 -32.28 -34.73 -44.93
CA SER A 920 -32.80 -36.09 -45.15
C SER A 920 -32.79 -36.95 -43.89
N ASP A 921 -33.65 -37.98 -43.86
CA ASP A 921 -33.71 -38.99 -42.79
C ASP A 921 -32.52 -39.98 -42.75
N GLU A 922 -31.61 -39.95 -43.73
CA GLU A 922 -30.43 -40.82 -43.74
C GLU A 922 -29.37 -40.40 -42.72
N ASP A 923 -28.78 -41.40 -42.04
CA ASP A 923 -27.62 -41.19 -41.17
C ASP A 923 -26.42 -40.68 -41.98
N VAL A 924 -25.78 -39.64 -41.46
CA VAL A 924 -24.54 -39.07 -42.01
C VAL A 924 -23.47 -38.95 -40.91
N GLY A 925 -22.21 -39.04 -41.31
CA GLY A 925 -21.06 -38.73 -40.47
C GLY A 925 -20.43 -37.39 -40.83
N LEU A 926 -19.64 -36.82 -39.93
CA LEU A 926 -18.88 -35.59 -40.17
C LEU A 926 -17.40 -35.80 -39.86
N GLU A 927 -16.52 -35.43 -40.79
CA GLU A 927 -15.08 -35.50 -40.57
C GLU A 927 -14.45 -34.12 -40.72
N ILE A 928 -13.67 -33.70 -39.72
CA ILE A 928 -13.00 -32.39 -39.70
C ILE A 928 -11.53 -32.61 -39.35
N ILE A 929 -10.64 -32.12 -40.22
CA ILE A 929 -9.20 -32.19 -40.02
C ILE A 929 -8.64 -30.78 -40.10
N SER A 930 -7.95 -30.35 -39.06
CA SER A 930 -7.20 -29.08 -39.05
C SER A 930 -5.71 -29.33 -39.12
N THR A 931 -5.00 -28.48 -39.86
CA THR A 931 -3.56 -28.62 -40.11
C THR A 931 -2.86 -27.29 -39.87
N SER A 932 -1.77 -27.31 -39.10
CA SER A 932 -0.88 -26.17 -38.87
C SER A 932 0.55 -26.49 -39.31
N LEU A 933 1.13 -25.61 -40.12
CA LEU A 933 2.56 -25.56 -40.43
C LEU A 933 3.35 -24.69 -39.44
N LEU A 934 2.65 -23.96 -38.57
CA LEU A 934 3.26 -23.18 -37.50
C LEU A 934 3.41 -24.01 -36.23
N PRO A 935 4.52 -23.85 -35.48
CA PRO A 935 4.64 -24.39 -34.13
C PRO A 935 3.51 -23.91 -33.21
N ARG A 936 3.10 -24.73 -32.23
CA ARG A 936 2.20 -24.26 -31.17
C ARG A 936 2.87 -23.12 -30.41
N GLY A 937 2.13 -22.06 -30.09
CA GLY A 937 2.69 -20.88 -29.42
C GLY A 937 3.63 -20.05 -30.31
N SER A 938 3.47 -20.12 -31.64
CA SER A 938 4.25 -19.32 -32.61
C SER A 938 4.07 -17.81 -32.46
N GLY A 939 2.99 -17.36 -31.81
CA GLY A 939 2.65 -15.96 -31.68
C GLY A 939 1.89 -15.39 -32.87
N MET A 940 1.84 -16.05 -34.04
CA MET A 940 1.24 -15.55 -35.29
C MET A 940 -0.28 -15.76 -35.42
N GLY A 941 -1.01 -15.80 -34.30
CA GLY A 941 -2.47 -15.98 -34.31
C GLY A 941 -2.95 -17.36 -34.78
N GLY A 942 -2.10 -18.38 -34.67
CA GLY A 942 -2.35 -19.72 -35.23
C GLY A 942 -3.67 -20.36 -34.78
N SER A 943 -4.05 -20.23 -33.50
CA SER A 943 -5.31 -20.79 -32.98
C SER A 943 -6.54 -20.11 -33.58
N SER A 944 -6.59 -18.78 -33.54
CA SER A 944 -7.76 -18.00 -33.94
C SER A 944 -7.97 -18.06 -35.45
N ILE A 945 -6.89 -17.93 -36.24
CA ILE A 945 -6.97 -18.03 -37.71
C ILE A 945 -7.38 -19.46 -38.11
N LEU A 946 -6.84 -20.49 -37.46
CA LEU A 946 -7.27 -21.87 -37.70
C LEU A 946 -8.74 -22.08 -37.31
N GLY A 947 -9.22 -21.46 -36.22
CA GLY A 947 -10.64 -21.41 -35.87
C GLY A 947 -11.49 -20.83 -36.99
N GLY A 948 -11.03 -19.75 -37.63
CA GLY A 948 -11.67 -19.17 -38.81
C GLY A 948 -11.71 -20.13 -40.01
N CYS A 949 -10.60 -20.80 -40.33
CA CYS A 949 -10.57 -21.84 -41.37
C CYS A 949 -11.56 -22.98 -41.06
N VAL A 950 -11.64 -23.41 -39.80
CA VAL A 950 -12.55 -24.48 -39.37
C VAL A 950 -14.00 -24.05 -39.54
N LEU A 951 -14.37 -22.87 -39.02
CA LEU A 951 -15.71 -22.29 -39.20
C LEU A 951 -16.10 -22.24 -40.68
N ALA A 952 -15.21 -21.67 -41.51
CA ALA A 952 -15.41 -21.56 -42.95
C ALA A 952 -15.61 -22.91 -43.64
N SER A 953 -14.74 -23.88 -43.36
CA SER A 953 -14.83 -25.21 -43.97
C SER A 953 -16.10 -25.98 -43.56
N ILE A 954 -16.51 -25.88 -42.29
CA ILE A 954 -17.73 -26.55 -41.81
C ILE A 954 -18.96 -25.87 -42.39
N ALA A 955 -19.06 -24.55 -42.29
CA ALA A 955 -20.19 -23.78 -42.78
C ALA A 955 -20.45 -24.00 -44.28
N GLN A 956 -19.40 -23.93 -45.10
CA GLN A 956 -19.49 -24.23 -46.52
C GLN A 956 -19.86 -25.70 -46.80
N CYS A 957 -19.41 -26.64 -45.97
CA CYS A 957 -19.76 -28.06 -46.11
C CYS A 957 -21.22 -28.35 -45.76
N VAL A 958 -21.78 -27.70 -44.74
CA VAL A 958 -23.18 -27.88 -44.32
C VAL A 958 -24.17 -26.96 -45.05
N GLY A 959 -23.67 -26.00 -45.83
CA GLY A 959 -24.49 -25.12 -46.67
C GLY A 959 -24.94 -23.82 -46.01
N PHE A 960 -24.23 -23.33 -44.99
CA PHE A 960 -24.45 -22.02 -44.38
C PHE A 960 -23.76 -20.91 -45.20
N ASP A 961 -24.47 -19.79 -45.42
CA ASP A 961 -23.85 -18.56 -45.94
C ASP A 961 -23.22 -17.78 -44.78
N ILE A 962 -21.89 -17.77 -44.71
CA ILE A 962 -21.15 -17.01 -43.70
C ILE A 962 -20.06 -16.11 -44.30
N LEU A 963 -20.01 -16.04 -45.64
CA LEU A 963 -19.04 -15.25 -46.40
C LEU A 963 -19.82 -14.30 -47.29
N SER A 964 -19.47 -13.01 -47.28
CA SER A 964 -19.99 -12.06 -48.26
C SER A 964 -19.33 -12.28 -49.62
N ASP A 965 -19.96 -11.84 -50.72
CA ASP A 965 -19.42 -11.96 -52.06
C ASP A 965 -18.16 -11.06 -52.19
N THR A 966 -16.99 -11.67 -52.03
CA THR A 966 -15.62 -11.08 -51.90
C THR A 966 -15.13 -10.20 -53.06
N THR A 967 -16.01 -9.72 -53.94
CA THR A 967 -15.67 -8.96 -55.16
C THR A 967 -15.69 -7.44 -54.99
N THR A 968 -16.11 -6.92 -53.83
CA THR A 968 -16.12 -5.47 -53.54
C THR A 968 -15.12 -5.12 -52.42
N ASP A 969 -14.41 -4.01 -52.58
CA ASP A 969 -13.36 -3.54 -51.66
C ASP A 969 -13.91 -3.06 -50.28
N GLU A 970 -15.23 -3.12 -50.09
CA GLU A 970 -15.95 -2.65 -48.91
C GLU A 970 -17.05 -3.66 -48.58
N GLU A 971 -16.80 -4.60 -47.64
CA GLU A 971 -17.78 -5.13 -46.67
C GLU A 971 -17.21 -6.31 -45.85
N ASP A 972 -17.46 -6.27 -44.54
CA ASP A 972 -16.80 -7.02 -43.48
C ASP A 972 -17.27 -8.49 -43.37
N ASP A 973 -16.34 -9.45 -43.22
CA ASP A 973 -16.64 -10.85 -42.79
C ASP A 973 -17.01 -10.89 -41.29
N GLU A 974 -18.01 -10.10 -40.90
CA GLU A 974 -18.43 -9.85 -39.51
C GLU A 974 -18.70 -11.17 -38.77
N PHE A 975 -19.31 -12.15 -39.44
CA PHE A 975 -19.54 -13.49 -38.89
C PHE A 975 -18.27 -14.18 -38.43
N LEU A 976 -17.25 -14.26 -39.29
CA LEU A 976 -16.02 -14.98 -38.96
C LEU A 976 -15.24 -14.27 -37.86
N ILE A 977 -15.23 -12.93 -37.88
CA ILE A 977 -14.55 -12.13 -36.86
C ILE A 977 -15.14 -12.40 -35.47
N HIS A 978 -16.47 -12.31 -35.36
CA HIS A 978 -17.18 -12.55 -34.10
C HIS A 978 -17.19 -14.02 -33.69
N GLY A 979 -17.38 -14.95 -34.64
CA GLY A 979 -17.38 -16.38 -34.37
C GLY A 979 -16.05 -16.86 -33.80
N VAL A 980 -14.92 -16.38 -34.33
CA VAL A 980 -13.61 -16.70 -33.76
C VAL A 980 -13.43 -16.07 -32.38
N LEU A 981 -13.86 -14.81 -32.18
CA LEU A 981 -13.81 -14.17 -30.87
C LEU A 981 -14.59 -14.99 -29.83
N MET A 982 -15.75 -15.53 -30.21
CA MET A 982 -16.53 -16.44 -29.37
C MET A 982 -15.80 -17.76 -29.10
N ILE A 983 -15.21 -18.40 -30.12
CA ILE A 983 -14.41 -19.63 -29.94
C ILE A 983 -13.31 -19.41 -28.90
N GLU A 984 -12.58 -18.29 -28.95
CA GLU A 984 -11.52 -17.96 -27.98
C GLU A 984 -12.05 -17.82 -26.54
N GLN A 985 -13.27 -17.31 -26.35
CA GLN A 985 -13.89 -17.27 -25.03
C GLN A 985 -14.37 -18.66 -24.58
N LEU A 986 -14.95 -19.45 -25.49
CA LEU A 986 -15.37 -20.82 -25.19
C LEU A 986 -14.19 -21.67 -24.73
N LEU A 987 -13.04 -21.50 -25.40
CA LEU A 987 -11.75 -22.13 -25.06
C LEU A 987 -11.14 -21.61 -23.76
N THR A 988 -11.61 -20.50 -23.19
CA THR A 988 -11.04 -19.86 -21.99
C THR A 988 -9.59 -19.35 -22.17
N THR A 989 -9.17 -19.13 -23.41
CA THR A 989 -7.86 -18.58 -23.79
C THR A 989 -7.86 -17.05 -23.77
N GLY A 990 -9.01 -16.41 -24.04
CA GLY A 990 -9.24 -14.98 -23.80
C GLY A 990 -8.59 -14.04 -24.81
N GLY A 991 -8.41 -14.47 -26.06
CA GLY A 991 -7.82 -13.66 -27.13
C GLY A 991 -8.65 -12.44 -27.55
N GLY A 992 -7.99 -11.48 -28.20
CA GLY A 992 -8.63 -10.34 -28.86
C GLY A 992 -9.08 -10.64 -30.28
N TRP A 993 -9.49 -9.61 -31.02
CA TRP A 993 -10.00 -9.76 -32.39
C TRP A 993 -8.94 -9.65 -33.49
N GLN A 994 -7.71 -9.25 -33.15
CA GLN A 994 -6.67 -8.97 -34.16
C GLN A 994 -6.25 -10.20 -34.96
N ASP A 995 -6.27 -11.39 -34.35
CA ASP A 995 -5.67 -12.60 -34.94
C ASP A 995 -6.46 -13.06 -36.16
N GLN A 996 -7.77 -13.19 -36.01
CA GLN A 996 -8.66 -13.58 -37.09
C GLN A 996 -8.71 -12.55 -38.20
N ILE A 997 -8.75 -11.25 -37.87
CA ILE A 997 -8.64 -10.21 -38.90
C ILE A 997 -7.29 -10.34 -39.62
N GLY A 998 -6.22 -10.54 -38.85
CA GLY A 998 -4.84 -10.67 -39.31
C GLY A 998 -4.64 -11.73 -40.39
N GLY A 999 -5.26 -12.91 -40.26
CA GLY A 999 -5.12 -14.00 -41.24
C GLY A 999 -6.27 -14.13 -42.24
N LEU A 1000 -7.52 -13.88 -41.83
CA LEU A 1000 -8.70 -14.10 -42.69
C LEU A 1000 -8.88 -13.00 -43.73
N ILE A 1001 -8.48 -11.77 -43.42
CA ILE A 1001 -8.48 -10.66 -44.38
C ILE A 1001 -7.07 -10.51 -44.96
N GLY A 1002 -6.94 -10.37 -46.27
CA GLY A 1002 -5.64 -10.26 -46.93
C GLY A 1002 -4.98 -8.89 -46.81
N GLY A 1003 -3.69 -8.84 -47.14
CA GLY A 1003 -2.88 -7.62 -47.19
C GLY A 1003 -2.56 -7.01 -45.83
N ILE A 1004 -2.14 -5.74 -45.86
CA ILE A 1004 -2.00 -4.89 -44.67
C ILE A 1004 -3.35 -4.20 -44.43
N LYS A 1005 -3.84 -4.18 -43.19
CA LYS A 1005 -5.07 -3.46 -42.84
C LYS A 1005 -4.98 -2.80 -41.48
N LEU A 1006 -5.67 -1.67 -41.37
CA LEU A 1006 -5.96 -1.04 -40.09
C LEU A 1006 -7.34 -1.54 -39.66
N ALA A 1007 -7.40 -2.21 -38.52
CA ALA A 1007 -8.65 -2.62 -37.93
C ALA A 1007 -8.94 -1.81 -36.66
N THR A 1008 -10.19 -1.43 -36.46
CA THR A 1008 -10.63 -0.55 -35.36
C THR A 1008 -11.91 -1.04 -34.72
N SER A 1009 -12.04 -0.89 -33.41
CA SER A 1009 -13.27 -1.17 -32.66
C SER A 1009 -13.76 0.04 -31.86
N VAL A 1010 -15.07 0.12 -31.63
CA VAL A 1010 -15.72 1.23 -30.93
C VAL A 1010 -16.00 0.86 -29.46
N ALA A 1011 -15.66 1.76 -28.54
CA ALA A 1011 -15.94 1.59 -27.11
C ALA A 1011 -17.44 1.51 -26.82
N HIS A 1012 -17.81 0.75 -25.78
CA HIS A 1012 -19.15 0.62 -25.22
C HIS A 1012 -20.22 0.16 -26.22
N LYS A 1013 -19.82 -0.51 -27.30
CA LYS A 1013 -20.70 -1.13 -28.28
C LYS A 1013 -20.86 -2.62 -28.02
N PHE A 1014 -22.11 -3.08 -27.98
CA PHE A 1014 -22.49 -4.47 -27.76
C PHE A 1014 -23.50 -4.89 -28.86
N PRO A 1015 -23.21 -5.90 -29.69
CA PRO A 1015 -21.92 -6.60 -29.82
C PRO A 1015 -20.77 -5.67 -30.28
N LEU A 1016 -19.53 -6.13 -30.13
CA LEU A 1016 -18.34 -5.34 -30.46
C LEU A 1016 -18.25 -5.02 -31.96
N GLU A 1017 -18.50 -3.79 -32.37
CA GLU A 1017 -18.35 -3.39 -33.78
C GLU A 1017 -16.86 -3.28 -34.14
N VAL A 1018 -16.37 -4.11 -35.07
CA VAL A 1018 -14.99 -4.08 -35.59
C VAL A 1018 -15.00 -3.85 -37.09
N LYS A 1019 -14.26 -2.84 -37.55
CA LYS A 1019 -14.09 -2.51 -38.97
C LYS A 1019 -12.66 -2.78 -39.42
N ALA A 1020 -12.46 -3.36 -40.60
CA ALA A 1020 -11.13 -3.61 -41.17
C ALA A 1020 -10.93 -2.90 -42.52
N GLU A 1021 -9.99 -1.95 -42.58
CA GLU A 1021 -9.69 -1.19 -43.80
C GLU A 1021 -8.34 -1.61 -44.39
N ARG A 1022 -8.35 -2.21 -45.59
CA ARG A 1022 -7.12 -2.60 -46.30
C ARG A 1022 -6.32 -1.37 -46.75
N ARG A 1023 -5.01 -1.45 -46.60
CA ARG A 1023 -4.03 -0.43 -46.99
C ARG A 1023 -3.20 -0.98 -48.15
N ARG A 1024 -3.45 -0.48 -49.36
CA ARG A 1024 -2.74 -0.92 -50.57
C ARG A 1024 -1.35 -0.28 -50.65
N LEU A 1025 -0.34 -1.11 -50.89
CA LEU A 1025 1.04 -0.68 -51.13
C LEU A 1025 1.35 -0.65 -52.63
N ASP A 1026 2.20 0.28 -53.07
CA ASP A 1026 2.80 0.19 -54.41
C ASP A 1026 3.53 -1.17 -54.54
N PRO A 1027 3.31 -1.94 -55.62
CA PRO A 1027 3.90 -3.26 -55.78
C PRO A 1027 5.43 -3.29 -55.64
N ARG A 1028 6.14 -2.21 -55.99
CA ARG A 1028 7.60 -2.08 -55.84
C ARG A 1028 7.98 -1.92 -54.37
N VAL A 1029 7.23 -1.11 -53.62
CA VAL A 1029 7.43 -0.95 -52.18
C VAL A 1029 7.16 -2.26 -51.46
N ARG A 1030 6.07 -2.95 -51.81
CA ARG A 1030 5.77 -4.28 -51.26
C ARG A 1030 6.87 -5.29 -51.55
N ALA A 1031 7.39 -5.34 -52.77
CA ALA A 1031 8.51 -6.22 -53.12
C ALA A 1031 9.78 -5.88 -52.32
N SER A 1032 10.05 -4.60 -52.09
CA SER A 1032 11.16 -4.14 -51.25
C SER A 1032 10.96 -4.50 -49.79
N LEU A 1033 9.75 -4.36 -49.25
CA LEU A 1033 9.40 -4.74 -47.89
C LEU A 1033 9.54 -6.26 -47.70
N ASN A 1034 8.98 -7.07 -48.60
CA ASN A 1034 9.12 -8.54 -48.55
C ASN A 1034 10.59 -8.99 -48.53
N LYS A 1035 11.49 -8.32 -49.26
CA LYS A 1035 12.93 -8.63 -49.23
C LYS A 1035 13.62 -8.28 -47.90
N ARG A 1036 13.08 -7.31 -47.17
CA ARG A 1036 13.64 -6.77 -45.93
C ARG A 1036 12.94 -7.31 -44.68
N LEU A 1037 11.82 -8.03 -44.81
CA LEU A 1037 11.15 -8.70 -43.70
C LEU A 1037 11.94 -9.94 -43.28
N VAL A 1038 12.29 -9.99 -42.00
CA VAL A 1038 13.05 -11.09 -41.39
C VAL A 1038 12.19 -11.73 -40.34
N LEU A 1039 11.94 -13.03 -40.49
CA LEU A 1039 11.15 -13.83 -39.56
C LEU A 1039 12.05 -14.89 -38.91
N ALA A 1040 12.15 -14.86 -37.58
CA ALA A 1040 12.96 -15.79 -36.81
C ALA A 1040 12.15 -16.44 -35.69
N PHE A 1041 12.20 -17.76 -35.54
CA PHE A 1041 11.53 -18.47 -34.45
C PHE A 1041 12.52 -18.73 -33.30
N SER A 1042 12.14 -18.36 -32.08
CA SER A 1042 13.04 -18.41 -30.92
C SER A 1042 13.26 -19.81 -30.32
N GLY A 1043 12.57 -20.85 -30.83
CA GLY A 1043 12.64 -22.22 -30.30
C GLY A 1043 11.86 -22.44 -28.99
N GLN A 1044 11.37 -21.38 -28.34
CA GLN A 1044 10.66 -21.42 -27.06
C GLN A 1044 9.18 -21.11 -27.27
N PRO A 1045 8.29 -22.12 -27.32
CA PRO A 1045 6.85 -21.89 -27.39
C PRO A 1045 6.31 -21.46 -26.01
N ARG A 1046 5.43 -20.47 -25.96
CA ARG A 1046 4.79 -20.02 -24.71
C ARG A 1046 3.27 -19.89 -24.84
N LEU A 1047 2.57 -20.17 -23.75
CA LEU A 1047 1.15 -19.91 -23.64
C LEU A 1047 0.90 -18.40 -23.40
N ALA A 1048 0.22 -17.74 -24.34
CA ALA A 1048 -0.13 -16.32 -24.26
C ALA A 1048 -0.92 -15.93 -23.00
N LYS A 1049 -1.67 -16.89 -22.42
CA LYS A 1049 -2.57 -16.70 -21.28
C LYS A 1049 -1.90 -16.07 -20.07
N THR A 1050 -0.65 -16.43 -19.75
CA THR A 1050 0.05 -15.86 -18.58
C THR A 1050 0.32 -14.38 -18.77
N VAL A 1051 0.86 -13.97 -19.93
CA VAL A 1051 1.14 -12.55 -20.21
C VAL A 1051 -0.16 -11.74 -20.24
N LEU A 1052 -1.21 -12.30 -20.85
CA LEU A 1052 -2.54 -11.70 -20.88
C LEU A 1052 -3.08 -11.41 -19.47
N GLN A 1053 -2.93 -12.33 -18.52
CA GLN A 1053 -3.39 -12.11 -17.14
C GLN A 1053 -2.73 -10.87 -16.50
N HIS A 1054 -1.43 -10.65 -16.74
CA HIS A 1054 -0.75 -9.44 -16.26
C HIS A 1054 -1.32 -8.17 -16.92
N VAL A 1055 -1.54 -8.20 -18.24
CA VAL A 1055 -2.15 -7.09 -18.99
C VAL A 1055 -3.54 -6.75 -18.43
N LEU A 1056 -4.40 -7.74 -18.21
CA LEU A 1056 -5.76 -7.54 -17.72
C LEU A 1056 -5.80 -7.02 -16.28
N ARG A 1057 -4.94 -7.53 -15.38
CA ARG A 1057 -4.81 -7.03 -14.00
C ARG A 1057 -4.38 -5.56 -13.98
N ARG A 1058 -3.40 -5.19 -14.81
CA ARG A 1058 -2.92 -3.81 -14.93
C ARG A 1058 -3.99 -2.90 -15.52
N TRP A 1059 -4.70 -3.34 -16.56
CA TRP A 1059 -5.82 -2.60 -17.15
C TRP A 1059 -6.93 -2.35 -16.12
N ALA A 1060 -7.32 -3.35 -15.33
CA ALA A 1060 -8.38 -3.22 -14.33
C ALA A 1060 -8.08 -2.15 -13.27
N ARG A 1061 -6.81 -1.94 -12.92
CA ARG A 1061 -6.37 -0.89 -11.98
C ARG A 1061 -6.42 0.52 -12.58
N ARG A 1062 -6.37 0.63 -13.91
CA ARG A 1062 -6.34 1.92 -14.63
C ARG A 1062 -5.25 2.86 -14.10
N THR A 1063 -4.06 2.34 -13.83
CA THR A 1063 -2.94 3.23 -13.48
C THR A 1063 -2.75 4.25 -14.62
N PRO A 1064 -2.46 5.54 -14.32
CA PRO A 1064 -2.33 6.57 -15.36
C PRO A 1064 -1.38 6.16 -16.48
N GLU A 1065 -0.29 5.48 -16.09
CA GLU A 1065 0.72 4.91 -16.98
C GLU A 1065 0.17 3.91 -18.00
N ILE A 1066 -0.80 3.08 -17.61
CA ILE A 1066 -1.41 2.04 -18.45
C ILE A 1066 -2.50 2.64 -19.35
N VAL A 1067 -3.29 3.58 -18.83
CA VAL A 1067 -4.32 4.27 -19.63
C VAL A 1067 -3.67 5.06 -20.76
N ALA A 1068 -2.64 5.85 -20.45
CA ALA A 1068 -1.86 6.57 -21.46
C ALA A 1068 -1.20 5.62 -22.47
N ASN A 1069 -0.73 4.44 -22.03
CA ASN A 1069 -0.15 3.46 -22.95
C ASN A 1069 -1.18 2.85 -23.92
N VAL A 1070 -2.42 2.62 -23.47
CA VAL A 1070 -3.51 2.14 -24.35
C VAL A 1070 -3.91 3.22 -25.35
N GLU A 1071 -4.02 4.47 -24.93
CA GLU A 1071 -4.22 5.61 -25.82
C GLU A 1071 -3.13 5.69 -26.90
N ASP A 1072 -1.86 5.56 -26.49
CA ASP A 1072 -0.73 5.51 -27.40
C ASP A 1072 -0.81 4.33 -28.37
N LEU A 1073 -1.17 3.12 -27.92
CA LEU A 1073 -1.34 1.96 -28.80
C LEU A 1073 -2.36 2.25 -29.91
N VAL A 1074 -3.50 2.84 -29.56
CA VAL A 1074 -4.58 3.19 -30.51
C VAL A 1074 -4.12 4.27 -31.50
N ILE A 1075 -3.57 5.38 -30.99
CA ILE A 1075 -3.12 6.51 -31.84
C ILE A 1075 -2.00 6.08 -32.78
N ASN A 1076 -1.04 5.29 -32.30
CA ASN A 1076 0.12 4.90 -33.09
C ASN A 1076 -0.23 3.86 -34.16
N ALA A 1077 -1.24 3.00 -33.97
CA ALA A 1077 -1.75 2.13 -35.04
C ALA A 1077 -2.21 2.93 -36.27
N THR A 1078 -2.91 4.06 -36.07
CA THR A 1078 -3.30 4.94 -37.18
C THR A 1078 -2.11 5.66 -37.81
N LYS A 1079 -1.11 6.07 -37.02
CA LYS A 1079 0.14 6.66 -37.55
C LYS A 1079 0.93 5.65 -38.38
N ALA A 1080 1.01 4.40 -37.91
CA ALA A 1080 1.62 3.28 -38.61
C ALA A 1080 0.96 3.04 -39.97
N ALA A 1081 -0.38 3.13 -40.01
CA ALA A 1081 -1.14 2.96 -41.25
C ALA A 1081 -0.76 4.04 -42.28
N LYS A 1082 -0.66 5.30 -41.86
CA LYS A 1082 -0.20 6.41 -42.73
C LYS A 1082 1.23 6.23 -43.22
N ALA A 1083 2.13 5.75 -42.36
CA ALA A 1083 3.51 5.44 -42.76
C ALA A 1083 3.56 4.33 -43.83
N THR A 1084 2.69 3.34 -43.69
CA THR A 1084 2.52 2.27 -44.69
C THR A 1084 2.04 2.83 -46.02
N GLU A 1085 1.01 3.68 -46.03
CA GLU A 1085 0.48 4.31 -47.25
C GLU A 1085 1.53 5.17 -47.98
N ASN A 1086 2.42 5.82 -47.23
CA ASN A 1086 3.52 6.62 -47.79
C ASN A 1086 4.67 5.76 -48.36
N GLY A 1087 4.65 4.44 -48.14
CA GLY A 1087 5.69 3.51 -48.57
C GLY A 1087 7.03 3.65 -47.85
N ASP A 1088 7.04 4.24 -46.66
CA ASP A 1088 8.25 4.40 -45.84
C ASP A 1088 8.53 3.12 -45.02
N ILE A 1089 9.31 2.21 -45.60
CA ILE A 1089 9.69 0.92 -45.00
C ILE A 1089 10.44 1.11 -43.68
N ASP A 1090 11.29 2.13 -43.59
CA ASP A 1090 12.07 2.37 -42.38
C ASP A 1090 11.17 2.90 -41.26
N ALA A 1091 10.16 3.71 -41.57
CA ALA A 1091 9.15 4.12 -40.60
C ALA A 1091 8.32 2.93 -40.11
N ILE A 1092 8.00 1.95 -40.96
CA ILE A 1092 7.35 0.71 -40.53
C ILE A 1092 8.24 -0.02 -39.52
N GLY A 1093 9.53 -0.18 -39.82
CA GLY A 1093 10.49 -0.82 -38.91
C GLY A 1093 10.62 -0.11 -37.55
N ARG A 1094 10.76 1.23 -37.55
CA ARG A 1094 10.81 2.03 -36.31
C ARG A 1094 9.51 1.94 -35.51
N THR A 1095 8.38 1.90 -36.20
CA THR A 1095 7.06 1.74 -35.59
C THR A 1095 6.94 0.38 -34.90
N MET A 1096 7.35 -0.72 -35.55
CA MET A 1096 7.36 -2.05 -34.94
C MET A 1096 8.18 -2.09 -33.64
N TYR A 1097 9.35 -1.46 -33.61
CA TYR A 1097 10.15 -1.40 -32.40
C TYR A 1097 9.52 -0.52 -31.31
N SER A 1098 8.93 0.62 -31.68
CA SER A 1098 8.21 1.48 -30.73
C SER A 1098 6.99 0.76 -30.14
N TYR A 1099 6.27 0.01 -30.98
CA TYR A 1099 5.19 -0.89 -30.57
C TYR A 1099 5.69 -1.95 -29.57
N TRP A 1100 6.83 -2.58 -29.85
CA TRP A 1100 7.42 -3.56 -28.94
C TRP A 1100 7.62 -3.01 -27.53
N LEU A 1101 8.15 -1.78 -27.40
CA LEU A 1101 8.32 -1.12 -26.11
C LEU A 1101 6.98 -0.89 -25.37
N ARG A 1102 5.93 -0.45 -26.08
CA ARG A 1102 4.59 -0.25 -25.49
C ARG A 1102 3.93 -1.58 -25.08
N LYS A 1103 4.16 -2.63 -25.86
CA LYS A 1103 3.68 -3.99 -25.58
C LYS A 1103 4.30 -4.55 -24.30
N LYS A 1104 5.61 -4.34 -24.11
CA LYS A 1104 6.31 -4.69 -22.86
C LYS A 1104 5.77 -3.89 -21.67
N LYS A 1105 5.56 -2.59 -21.86
CA LYS A 1105 4.98 -1.69 -20.84
C LYS A 1105 3.60 -2.17 -20.38
N MET A 1106 2.75 -2.59 -21.33
CA MET A 1106 1.41 -3.10 -21.03
C MET A 1106 1.44 -4.37 -20.16
N ALA A 1107 2.35 -5.31 -20.46
CA ALA A 1107 2.47 -6.56 -19.71
C ALA A 1107 3.24 -6.40 -18.38
N GLY A 1108 4.21 -5.49 -18.33
CA GLY A 1108 5.17 -5.36 -17.23
C GLY A 1108 6.38 -6.26 -17.38
N GLU A 1109 7.50 -5.83 -16.81
CA GLU A 1109 8.80 -6.51 -16.93
C GLU A 1109 8.77 -7.93 -16.33
N ASP A 1110 8.12 -8.10 -15.18
CA ASP A 1110 8.01 -9.40 -14.48
C ASP A 1110 7.04 -10.39 -15.15
N SER A 1111 6.35 -10.01 -16.22
CA SER A 1111 5.45 -10.92 -16.95
C SER A 1111 6.21 -11.97 -17.77
N GLY A 1112 7.52 -11.77 -17.98
CA GLY A 1112 8.34 -12.56 -18.90
C GLY A 1112 7.98 -12.34 -20.37
N VAL A 1113 7.34 -11.21 -20.72
CA VAL A 1113 6.99 -10.82 -22.09
C VAL A 1113 8.20 -10.77 -23.03
N GLU A 1114 9.41 -10.52 -22.53
CA GLU A 1114 10.65 -10.48 -23.32
C GLU A 1114 11.67 -11.49 -22.76
N PRO A 1115 11.92 -12.61 -23.46
CA PRO A 1115 13.02 -13.51 -23.11
C PRO A 1115 14.38 -12.84 -23.31
N THR A 1116 15.35 -13.17 -22.45
CA THR A 1116 16.72 -12.60 -22.48
C THR A 1116 17.37 -12.74 -23.86
N ALA A 1117 17.28 -13.91 -24.49
CA ALA A 1117 17.83 -14.14 -25.82
C ALA A 1117 17.24 -13.21 -26.91
N VAL A 1118 15.95 -12.89 -26.81
CA VAL A 1118 15.29 -11.96 -27.74
C VAL A 1118 15.76 -10.53 -27.48
N ALA A 1119 15.87 -10.12 -26.22
CA ALA A 1119 16.37 -8.80 -25.83
C ALA A 1119 17.80 -8.58 -26.35
N ASP A 1120 18.69 -9.56 -26.12
CA ASP A 1120 20.09 -9.51 -26.52
C ASP A 1120 20.24 -9.43 -28.04
N LEU A 1121 19.50 -10.26 -28.78
CA LEU A 1121 19.51 -10.25 -30.25
C LEU A 1121 19.06 -8.90 -30.82
N LEU A 1122 17.90 -8.39 -30.38
CA LEU A 1122 17.37 -7.11 -30.86
C LEU A 1122 18.33 -5.97 -30.54
N LYS A 1123 18.87 -5.94 -29.31
CA LYS A 1123 19.84 -4.92 -28.88
C LYS A 1123 21.10 -4.94 -29.75
N ALA A 1124 21.66 -6.12 -30.03
CA ALA A 1124 22.87 -6.25 -30.83
C ALA A 1124 22.64 -5.81 -32.28
N LEU A 1125 21.56 -6.27 -32.92
CA LEU A 1125 21.24 -5.93 -34.31
C LEU A 1125 20.93 -4.43 -34.49
N LEU A 1126 20.22 -3.81 -33.54
CA LEU A 1126 19.96 -2.37 -33.54
C LEU A 1126 21.23 -1.54 -33.34
N ALA A 1127 22.11 -1.96 -32.43
CA ALA A 1127 23.37 -1.26 -32.16
C ALA A 1127 24.29 -1.26 -33.39
N GLN A 1128 24.30 -2.34 -34.15
CA GLN A 1128 25.08 -2.46 -35.40
C GLN A 1128 24.37 -1.90 -36.63
N LYS A 1129 23.13 -1.40 -36.48
CA LYS A 1129 22.28 -0.88 -37.58
C LYS A 1129 22.01 -1.90 -38.68
N GLU A 1130 21.95 -3.18 -38.31
CA GLU A 1130 21.63 -4.27 -39.24
C GLU A 1130 20.12 -4.42 -39.47
N ILE A 1131 19.33 -3.99 -38.49
CA ILE A 1131 17.88 -3.85 -38.58
C ILE A 1131 17.45 -2.41 -38.26
N ILE A 1132 16.31 -2.01 -38.80
CA ILE A 1132 15.63 -0.76 -38.46
C ILE A 1132 14.82 -0.90 -37.16
N GLY A 1133 14.26 -2.08 -36.93
CA GLY A 1133 13.41 -2.38 -35.79
C GLY A 1133 12.72 -3.73 -35.91
N GLY A 1134 12.03 -4.15 -34.86
CA GLY A 1134 11.34 -5.42 -34.81
C GLY A 1134 10.52 -5.59 -33.53
N THR A 1135 9.67 -6.60 -33.53
CA THR A 1135 8.77 -6.92 -32.42
C THR A 1135 8.57 -8.43 -32.32
N LEU A 1136 8.38 -8.92 -31.10
CA LEU A 1136 7.95 -10.29 -30.87
C LEU A 1136 6.45 -10.38 -31.18
N ILE A 1137 6.08 -11.30 -32.05
CA ILE A 1137 4.73 -11.43 -32.60
C ILE A 1137 3.77 -11.97 -31.52
N GLY A 1138 2.54 -11.47 -31.45
CA GLY A 1138 1.49 -12.03 -30.57
C GLY A 1138 1.55 -11.57 -29.11
N ALA A 1139 1.51 -12.44 -28.11
CA ALA A 1139 1.55 -11.99 -26.71
C ALA A 1139 2.97 -11.67 -26.20
N GLY A 1140 4.00 -12.24 -26.86
CA GLY A 1140 5.38 -12.23 -26.40
C GLY A 1140 5.76 -13.45 -25.54
N GLY A 1141 6.94 -13.41 -24.94
CA GLY A 1141 7.51 -14.44 -24.06
C GLY A 1141 8.06 -15.68 -24.76
N GLY A 1142 8.10 -15.67 -26.10
CA GLY A 1142 8.61 -16.72 -26.98
C GLY A 1142 7.98 -16.61 -28.38
N GLY A 1143 8.26 -17.56 -29.27
CA GLY A 1143 7.65 -17.63 -30.59
C GLY A 1143 8.42 -16.91 -31.70
N PHE A 1144 7.71 -16.40 -32.70
CA PHE A 1144 8.32 -15.69 -33.82
C PHE A 1144 8.62 -14.22 -33.50
N LEU A 1145 9.82 -13.79 -33.89
CA LEU A 1145 10.27 -12.42 -33.96
C LEU A 1145 10.19 -11.95 -35.42
N VAL A 1146 9.57 -10.79 -35.65
CA VAL A 1146 9.62 -10.09 -36.93
C VAL A 1146 10.56 -8.89 -36.83
N MET A 1147 11.40 -8.70 -37.83
CA MET A 1147 12.28 -7.54 -37.95
C MET A 1147 12.25 -6.99 -39.38
N VAL A 1148 12.52 -5.69 -39.48
CA VAL A 1148 12.77 -5.03 -40.77
C VAL A 1148 14.27 -4.79 -40.89
N ALA A 1149 14.93 -5.51 -41.79
CA ALA A 1149 16.35 -5.37 -42.07
C ALA A 1149 16.66 -3.98 -42.66
N SER A 1150 17.88 -3.49 -42.45
CA SER A 1150 18.37 -2.27 -43.09
C SER A 1150 18.40 -2.41 -44.62
N GLU A 1151 18.40 -1.28 -45.32
CA GLU A 1151 18.44 -1.29 -46.78
C GLU A 1151 19.65 -2.10 -47.31
N GLY A 1152 19.40 -2.95 -48.30
CA GLY A 1152 20.44 -3.83 -48.87
C GLY A 1152 20.72 -5.12 -48.09
N ARG A 1153 20.10 -5.33 -46.92
CA ARG A 1153 20.21 -6.58 -46.16
C ARG A 1153 19.03 -7.52 -46.44
N THR A 1154 19.31 -8.81 -46.52
CA THR A 1154 18.32 -9.89 -46.65
C THR A 1154 18.24 -10.74 -45.37
N VAL A 1155 17.24 -11.62 -45.28
CA VAL A 1155 17.12 -12.61 -44.19
C VAL A 1155 18.40 -13.43 -44.03
N ALA A 1156 18.97 -13.90 -45.14
CA ALA A 1156 20.20 -14.69 -45.14
C ALA A 1156 21.41 -13.89 -44.65
N ASP A 1157 21.46 -12.58 -44.92
CA ASP A 1157 22.51 -11.71 -44.39
C ASP A 1157 22.41 -11.57 -42.88
N ILE A 1158 21.20 -11.36 -42.35
CA ILE A 1158 20.98 -11.24 -40.90
C ILE A 1158 21.33 -12.56 -40.20
N GLU A 1159 20.88 -13.70 -40.72
CA GLU A 1159 21.26 -15.01 -40.19
C GLU A 1159 22.78 -15.19 -40.16
N ARG A 1160 23.48 -14.83 -41.24
CA ARG A 1160 24.94 -14.93 -41.35
C ARG A 1160 25.65 -14.00 -40.35
N ILE A 1161 25.16 -12.78 -40.16
CA ILE A 1161 25.72 -11.80 -39.20
C ILE A 1161 25.55 -12.31 -37.77
N VAL A 1162 24.35 -12.77 -37.41
CA VAL A 1162 24.07 -13.32 -36.07
C VAL A 1162 24.94 -14.54 -35.78
N LYS A 1163 25.15 -15.43 -36.76
CA LYS A 1163 25.95 -16.64 -36.57
C LYS A 1163 27.46 -16.41 -36.52
N ASN A 1164 27.98 -15.41 -37.24
CA ASN A 1164 29.43 -15.32 -37.49
C ASN A 1164 30.08 -13.99 -37.06
N GLU A 1165 29.32 -12.91 -36.88
CA GLU A 1165 29.87 -11.56 -36.69
C GLU A 1165 29.57 -10.97 -35.31
N ILE A 1166 28.46 -11.36 -34.67
CA ILE A 1166 28.09 -10.88 -33.33
C ILE A 1166 28.62 -11.85 -32.28
N THR A 1167 29.61 -11.44 -31.50
CA THR A 1167 30.08 -12.17 -30.31
C THR A 1167 29.21 -11.81 -29.10
N ASP A 1168 29.19 -12.68 -28.08
CA ASP A 1168 28.54 -12.44 -26.78
C ASP A 1168 27.00 -12.40 -26.78
N LEU A 1169 26.36 -13.12 -27.71
CA LEU A 1169 24.92 -13.39 -27.65
C LEU A 1169 24.60 -14.53 -26.67
N HIS A 1170 23.41 -14.47 -26.07
CA HIS A 1170 22.86 -15.56 -25.28
C HIS A 1170 22.84 -16.88 -26.09
N GLU A 1171 23.18 -18.00 -25.46
CA GLU A 1171 23.35 -19.31 -26.13
C GLU A 1171 22.10 -19.73 -26.93
N ASP A 1172 20.92 -19.51 -26.38
CA ASP A 1172 19.64 -19.81 -27.06
C ASP A 1172 19.44 -19.11 -28.41
N VAL A 1173 20.12 -17.98 -28.68
CA VAL A 1173 20.01 -17.29 -29.97
C VAL A 1173 20.49 -18.17 -31.12
N TYR A 1174 21.47 -19.05 -30.88
CA TYR A 1174 21.98 -19.96 -31.90
C TYR A 1174 21.02 -21.10 -32.25
N ASN A 1175 19.97 -21.32 -31.44
CA ASN A 1175 18.90 -22.28 -31.71
C ASN A 1175 17.76 -21.67 -32.55
N PHE A 1176 17.84 -20.39 -32.91
CA PHE A 1176 16.79 -19.74 -33.67
C PHE A 1176 16.76 -20.26 -35.11
N THR A 1177 15.55 -20.48 -35.63
CA THR A 1177 15.34 -20.84 -37.04
C THR A 1177 14.87 -19.64 -37.84
N TRP A 1178 15.39 -19.49 -39.06
CA TRP A 1178 15.13 -18.35 -39.93
C TRP A 1178 14.21 -18.77 -41.08
N HIS A 1179 13.22 -17.93 -41.37
CA HIS A 1179 12.11 -18.24 -42.28
C HIS A 1179 11.88 -17.10 -43.28
N GLU A 1180 11.44 -17.47 -44.48
CA GLU A 1180 10.98 -16.48 -45.46
C GLU A 1180 9.57 -16.00 -45.10
N CYS A 1181 9.35 -14.69 -45.20
CA CYS A 1181 8.06 -14.09 -44.93
C CYS A 1181 7.71 -13.07 -46.00
N ALA A 1182 6.48 -13.15 -46.53
CA ALA A 1182 5.99 -12.23 -47.56
C ALA A 1182 4.54 -11.85 -47.29
N ILE A 1183 4.18 -10.61 -47.61
CA ILE A 1183 2.80 -10.12 -47.52
C ILE A 1183 1.90 -10.92 -48.46
N CYS A 1184 0.81 -11.46 -47.92
CA CYS A 1184 -0.21 -12.20 -48.65
C CYS A 1184 -1.41 -11.29 -48.91
N GLU A 1185 -1.60 -10.84 -50.15
CA GLU A 1185 -2.74 -9.97 -50.52
C GLU A 1185 -4.10 -10.64 -50.38
N ASP A 1186 -4.11 -11.96 -50.49
CA ASP A 1186 -5.31 -12.78 -50.37
C ASP A 1186 -5.50 -13.21 -48.92
N GLY A 1187 -6.72 -13.09 -48.40
CA GLY A 1187 -7.10 -13.57 -47.07
C GLY A 1187 -7.40 -15.06 -47.06
N LEU A 1188 -8.43 -15.48 -46.34
CA LEU A 1188 -9.00 -16.83 -46.37
C LEU A 1188 -9.35 -17.26 -47.82
N LYS A 1189 -9.02 -18.51 -48.19
CA LYS A 1189 -9.44 -19.14 -49.45
C LYS A 1189 -10.16 -20.44 -49.16
N ILE A 1190 -11.22 -20.72 -49.91
CA ILE A 1190 -12.02 -21.95 -49.79
C ILE A 1190 -12.14 -22.62 -51.14
N ASN A 1191 -11.86 -23.92 -51.18
CA ASN A 1191 -11.96 -24.77 -52.37
C ASN A 1191 -12.79 -26.01 -52.05
N VAL A 1192 -13.56 -26.50 -53.02
CA VAL A 1192 -14.27 -27.79 -52.95
C VAL A 1192 -13.54 -28.78 -53.85
N ILE A 1193 -13.20 -29.95 -53.31
CA ILE A 1193 -12.46 -31.02 -54.00
C ILE A 1193 -13.39 -32.22 -54.19
N ASP A 1194 -13.56 -32.63 -55.46
CA ASP A 1194 -14.46 -33.71 -55.85
C ASP A 1194 -13.97 -35.10 -55.42
N LYS A 1195 -14.94 -35.95 -55.04
CA LYS A 1195 -14.77 -37.36 -54.63
C LYS A 1195 -13.92 -38.21 -55.59
N ALA A 1196 -13.94 -37.94 -56.90
CA ALA A 1196 -13.27 -38.77 -57.90
C ALA A 1196 -11.73 -38.73 -57.86
N LEU A 1197 -11.13 -37.77 -57.14
CA LEU A 1197 -9.67 -37.63 -57.00
C LEU A 1197 -9.07 -38.42 -55.82
N THR A 1198 -9.86 -39.23 -55.08
CA THR A 1198 -9.49 -39.77 -53.76
C THR A 1198 -9.22 -41.29 -53.71
N SER A 1199 -9.00 -41.96 -54.84
CA SER A 1199 -8.78 -43.43 -54.87
C SER A 1199 -7.38 -43.90 -54.48
N GLY A 1200 -6.52 -43.01 -53.96
CA GLY A 1200 -5.24 -43.34 -53.32
C GLY A 1200 -5.42 -43.49 -51.81
N SER A 1201 -4.49 -44.21 -51.16
CA SER A 1201 -4.55 -44.46 -49.72
C SER A 1201 -4.66 -43.15 -48.91
N LEU A 1202 -5.26 -43.18 -47.72
CA LEU A 1202 -5.40 -42.01 -46.82
C LEU A 1202 -4.06 -41.31 -46.48
N ASP A 1203 -2.91 -41.93 -46.79
CA ASP A 1203 -1.56 -41.36 -46.67
C ASP A 1203 -1.18 -40.40 -47.83
N ASP A 1204 -1.94 -40.38 -48.94
CA ASP A 1204 -1.63 -39.60 -50.16
C ASP A 1204 -2.03 -38.11 -50.11
N PHE A 1205 -2.47 -37.57 -48.95
CA PHE A 1205 -2.54 -36.11 -48.77
C PHE A 1205 -1.16 -35.46 -48.55
N GLN A 1206 -0.09 -36.14 -48.94
CA GLN A 1206 1.21 -35.53 -49.16
C GLN A 1206 1.18 -34.63 -50.40
N ILE A 1207 0.87 -33.37 -50.13
CA ILE A 1207 1.55 -32.22 -50.73
C ILE A 1207 1.31 -32.03 -52.24
N ASN A 1208 0.30 -31.23 -52.57
CA ASN A 1208 0.45 -30.07 -53.46
C ASN A 1208 -0.74 -29.14 -53.21
N TRP A 1209 -0.59 -28.28 -52.19
CA TRP A 1209 -1.63 -27.33 -51.77
C TRP A 1209 -1.63 -26.02 -52.57
N HIS A 1210 -0.73 -25.91 -53.56
CA HIS A 1210 -0.54 -24.74 -54.41
C HIS A 1210 -0.04 -25.18 -55.79
N ASP A 1211 -0.95 -25.62 -56.65
CA ASP A 1211 -0.92 -25.32 -58.08
C ASP A 1211 -2.34 -24.90 -58.51
#